data_AF-B9V5F5-F1
#
_entry.id   AF-B9V5F5-F1
#
_cell.length_a   1.000
_cell.length_b   1.000
_cell.length_c   1.000
_cell.angle_alpha   90.00
_cell.angle_beta   90.00
_cell.angle_gamma   90.00
#
_symmetry.space_group_name_H-M   'P 1'
#
loop_
_entity.id
_entity.type
_entity.pdbx_description
1 polymer ?
#
loop_
_entity_poly.entity_id
_entity_poly.type
_entity_poly.pdbx_seq_one_letter_code
_entity_poly.pdbx_strand_id
1 'polypeptide(L)'
;MEALLQGLQRQDRMGALQDSCEAELQELMKQIDIMLDHKRSQWEAETETMKTRLELKEQELNCALDREERLNQEVRRLRQQLIQQEEETQNKTTQYEAQLSGFKEELNRLKKSYEKVQKKHLRSEMKAKAEEERSEVSRLTRRLEEFRQRSLDWEKQRLLYQQQLAGLEAQRKTLIEQTEMYQHQSHNRKQMLEQTSLVGRSELQNLSGQLHRANDSLCAKEEELETLKIQLRCAVEGQKRAEHETELSKQAVQALKEEKAELRATLQAHTEFLQGSRVQKHELLPEGYRGSEVLRENNSIRSVEERLQEMGQVGGETEVEAIRSKLSVSRMNEHRLQAEVTCLEDSVESVTSQCQLLAKELKGKEEYFHGVKEDHQKCLSENKKLKGQLSQAELTHKSVLDGMRKEISQLTQELHQRDIRMASSAGIDWERKIKAERQRAEREAAEHRMSLNALENLRQENCRLSELLQTQEPDVAQALVNLEQANQRLQRELLQTQEKLELIAQRRESEIQNAVDSISQELLNKQEQELRIMQERLKVYEQEMQTFRSQQDAASSGSSLESIFSEVWKEQATGSPISAASVDSAIEPVEDLASSLPVPPTSPANAVASRFLQEEEQRSHELLQRLNAHIEELKQESQRTVEHFTQAR
;
A
#
# COMPACT_ATOMS: atom_id res chain seq x y z
N MET A 1 -0.30 -206.64 35.33
CA MET A 1 -1.46 -207.56 35.40
C MET A 1 -1.46 -208.46 36.61
N GLU A 2 -0.44 -208.48 37.47
CA GLU A 2 -0.50 -209.31 38.71
C GLU A 2 -0.06 -208.56 39.99
N ALA A 3 -0.06 -207.22 39.97
CA ALA A 3 0.08 -206.41 41.18
C ALA A 3 -0.75 -205.09 41.21
N LEU A 4 -1.89 -204.87 40.55
CA LEU A 4 -2.97 -205.76 40.09
C LEU A 4 -3.22 -207.00 40.96
N LEU A 5 -3.77 -206.79 42.16
CA LEU A 5 -4.90 -207.55 42.76
C LEU A 5 -5.01 -207.42 44.30
N GLN A 6 -4.10 -206.73 45.00
CA GLN A 6 -4.18 -206.62 46.47
C GLN A 6 -4.63 -205.26 47.05
N GLY A 7 -4.83 -204.23 46.23
CA GLY A 7 -5.50 -202.99 46.68
C GLY A 7 -7.03 -203.06 46.59
N LEU A 8 -7.55 -203.85 45.64
CA LEU A 8 -8.97 -203.99 45.29
C LEU A 8 -9.83 -204.69 46.37
N GLN A 9 -9.26 -205.13 47.50
CA GLN A 9 -10.01 -205.63 48.66
C GLN A 9 -9.86 -204.80 49.94
N ARG A 10 -9.12 -203.68 49.90
CA ARG A 10 -9.21 -202.63 50.94
C ARG A 10 -10.00 -201.41 50.45
N GLN A 11 -10.46 -201.46 49.21
CA GLN A 11 -11.14 -200.39 48.47
C GLN A 11 -12.57 -200.10 48.97
N ASP A 12 -13.24 -201.04 49.67
CA ASP A 12 -14.55 -200.78 50.30
C ASP A 12 -14.48 -199.92 51.58
N ARG A 13 -13.28 -199.62 52.10
CA ARG A 13 -13.08 -198.66 53.21
C ARG A 13 -12.25 -197.42 52.83
N MET A 14 -11.56 -197.43 51.69
CA MET A 14 -10.79 -196.28 51.16
C MET A 14 -11.58 -195.44 50.15
N GLY A 15 -12.61 -195.98 49.49
CA GLY A 15 -13.51 -195.22 48.60
C GLY A 15 -14.12 -194.00 49.31
N ALA A 16 -14.59 -194.15 50.54
CA ALA A 16 -15.12 -193.03 51.32
C ALA A 16 -14.08 -191.94 51.68
N LEU A 17 -12.77 -192.24 51.68
CA LEU A 17 -11.68 -191.27 51.95
C LEU A 17 -11.08 -190.67 50.67
N GLN A 18 -11.07 -191.42 49.56
CA GLN A 18 -10.72 -190.86 48.24
C GLN A 18 -11.84 -189.98 47.70
N ASP A 19 -13.10 -190.36 47.90
CA ASP A 19 -14.26 -189.53 47.58
C ASP A 19 -14.25 -188.24 48.42
N SER A 20 -13.75 -188.26 49.66
CA SER A 20 -13.59 -187.04 50.47
C SER A 20 -12.41 -186.17 50.02
N CYS A 21 -11.24 -186.75 49.74
CA CYS A 21 -10.07 -185.98 49.27
C CYS A 21 -10.24 -185.42 47.84
N GLU A 22 -10.88 -186.17 46.94
CA GLU A 22 -11.20 -185.69 45.59
C GLU A 22 -12.30 -184.62 45.63
N ALA A 23 -13.29 -184.76 46.53
CA ALA A 23 -14.24 -183.68 46.80
C ALA A 23 -13.55 -182.42 47.36
N GLU A 24 -12.59 -182.54 48.29
CA GLU A 24 -11.83 -181.40 48.81
C GLU A 24 -10.98 -180.70 47.73
N LEU A 25 -10.31 -181.46 46.86
CA LEU A 25 -9.53 -180.92 45.74
C LEU A 25 -10.43 -180.25 44.69
N GLN A 26 -11.56 -180.87 44.35
CA GLN A 26 -12.55 -180.27 43.46
C GLN A 26 -13.15 -179.00 44.09
N GLU A 27 -13.38 -178.99 45.40
CA GLU A 27 -13.85 -177.80 46.12
C GLU A 27 -12.78 -176.71 46.17
N LEU A 28 -11.51 -177.04 46.36
CA LEU A 28 -10.38 -176.10 46.26
C LEU A 28 -10.25 -175.51 44.86
N MET A 29 -10.34 -176.34 43.81
CA MET A 29 -10.33 -175.85 42.42
C MET A 29 -11.52 -174.94 42.15
N LYS A 30 -12.74 -175.32 42.56
CA LYS A 30 -13.92 -174.45 42.48
C LYS A 30 -13.70 -173.13 43.22
N GLN A 31 -13.10 -173.15 44.41
CA GLN A 31 -12.79 -171.94 45.16
C GLN A 31 -11.74 -171.06 44.45
N ILE A 32 -10.70 -171.67 43.86
CA ILE A 32 -9.71 -170.95 43.05
C ILE A 32 -10.37 -170.35 41.81
N ASP A 33 -11.21 -171.09 41.10
CA ASP A 33 -11.91 -170.61 39.91
C ASP A 33 -12.86 -169.46 40.28
N ILE A 34 -13.68 -169.61 41.33
CA ILE A 34 -14.53 -168.53 41.86
C ILE A 34 -13.68 -167.31 42.23
N MET A 35 -12.52 -167.49 42.87
CA MET A 35 -11.62 -166.40 43.24
C MET A 35 -10.98 -165.74 42.03
N LEU A 36 -10.53 -166.51 41.04
CA LEU A 36 -9.93 -166.01 39.81
C LEU A 36 -10.98 -165.26 38.97
N ASP A 37 -12.19 -165.77 38.87
CA ASP A 37 -13.31 -165.10 38.21
C ASP A 37 -13.70 -163.83 38.97
N HIS A 38 -13.70 -163.88 40.31
CA HIS A 38 -13.92 -162.69 41.13
C HIS A 38 -12.82 -161.64 40.94
N LYS A 39 -11.55 -162.04 40.92
CA LYS A 39 -10.39 -161.16 40.70
C LYS A 39 -10.37 -160.59 39.29
N ARG A 40 -10.68 -161.41 38.28
CA ARG A 40 -10.85 -160.98 36.90
C ARG A 40 -11.96 -159.94 36.81
N SER A 41 -13.13 -160.23 37.40
CA SER A 41 -14.27 -159.30 37.44
C SER A 41 -13.91 -158.00 38.17
N GLN A 42 -13.14 -158.07 39.27
CA GLN A 42 -12.63 -156.87 39.95
C GLN A 42 -11.70 -156.05 39.06
N TRP A 43 -10.73 -156.68 38.38
CA TRP A 43 -9.82 -155.99 37.48
C TRP A 43 -10.52 -155.44 36.24
N GLU A 44 -11.48 -156.16 35.69
CA GLU A 44 -12.33 -155.68 34.59
C GLU A 44 -13.11 -154.44 35.04
N ALA A 45 -13.77 -154.50 36.20
CA ALA A 45 -14.46 -153.35 36.77
C ALA A 45 -13.51 -152.17 37.06
N GLU A 46 -12.33 -152.41 37.66
CA GLU A 46 -11.31 -151.39 37.87
C GLU A 46 -10.83 -150.78 36.54
N THR A 47 -10.60 -151.60 35.52
CA THR A 47 -10.18 -151.12 34.20
C THR A 47 -11.26 -150.31 33.52
N GLU A 48 -12.53 -150.73 33.59
CA GLU A 48 -13.68 -149.99 33.08
C GLU A 48 -13.87 -148.66 33.82
N THR A 49 -13.75 -148.64 35.15
CA THR A 49 -13.81 -147.38 35.93
C THR A 49 -12.67 -146.44 35.58
N MET A 50 -11.46 -146.93 35.29
CA MET A 50 -10.34 -146.09 34.86
C MET A 50 -10.51 -145.59 33.42
N LYS A 51 -11.02 -146.41 32.50
CA LYS A 51 -11.36 -146.00 31.13
C LYS A 51 -12.40 -144.90 31.11
N THR A 52 -13.52 -145.08 31.83
CA THR A 52 -14.57 -144.05 31.92
C THR A 52 -14.06 -142.75 32.55
N ARG A 53 -13.18 -142.82 33.57
CA ARG A 53 -12.52 -141.62 34.12
C ARG A 53 -11.61 -140.92 33.10
N LEU A 54 -10.85 -141.68 32.32
CA LEU A 54 -9.98 -141.14 31.30
C LEU A 54 -10.79 -140.49 30.17
N GLU A 55 -11.85 -141.15 29.69
CA GLU A 55 -12.78 -140.62 28.69
C GLU A 55 -13.45 -139.32 29.18
N LEU A 56 -13.91 -139.26 30.44
CA LEU A 56 -14.45 -138.04 31.02
C LEU A 56 -13.40 -136.92 31.08
N LYS A 57 -12.14 -137.23 31.42
CA LYS A 57 -11.05 -136.25 31.45
C LYS A 57 -10.67 -135.75 30.06
N GLU A 58 -10.67 -136.61 29.05
CA GLU A 58 -10.45 -136.22 27.65
C GLU A 58 -11.58 -135.33 27.14
N GLN A 59 -12.84 -135.63 27.48
CA GLN A 59 -13.97 -134.77 27.17
C GLN A 59 -13.87 -133.40 27.84
N GLU A 60 -13.48 -133.34 29.12
CA GLU A 60 -13.23 -132.09 29.85
C GLU A 60 -12.11 -131.26 29.20
N LEU A 61 -11.01 -131.91 28.79
CA LEU A 61 -9.87 -131.26 28.13
C LEU A 61 -10.27 -130.70 26.76
N ASN A 62 -10.95 -131.48 25.92
CA ASN A 62 -11.44 -131.02 24.62
C ASN A 62 -12.43 -129.85 24.78
N CYS A 63 -13.35 -129.95 25.75
CA CYS A 63 -14.25 -128.87 26.12
C CYS A 63 -13.52 -127.60 26.59
N ALA A 64 -12.34 -127.73 27.21
CA ALA A 64 -11.51 -126.60 27.64
C ALA A 64 -10.73 -125.99 26.46
N LEU A 65 -10.18 -126.81 25.56
CA LEU A 65 -9.52 -126.37 24.33
C LEU A 65 -10.49 -125.61 23.42
N ASP A 66 -11.70 -126.16 23.18
CA ASP A 66 -12.74 -125.48 22.40
C ASP A 66 -13.17 -124.15 23.03
N ARG A 67 -13.10 -124.02 24.36
CA ARG A 67 -13.35 -122.75 25.06
C ARG A 67 -12.19 -121.78 24.87
N GLU A 68 -10.95 -122.24 25.00
CA GLU A 68 -9.75 -121.42 24.78
C GLU A 68 -9.68 -120.91 23.34
N GLU A 69 -9.96 -121.75 22.34
CA GLU A 69 -10.00 -121.37 20.93
C GLU A 69 -11.04 -120.28 20.66
N ARG A 70 -12.25 -120.40 21.23
CA ARG A 70 -13.30 -119.38 21.12
C ARG A 70 -12.88 -118.05 21.75
N LEU A 71 -12.31 -118.09 22.95
CA LEU A 71 -11.78 -116.88 23.61
C LEU A 71 -10.64 -116.25 22.80
N ASN A 72 -9.73 -117.06 22.26
CA ASN A 72 -8.65 -116.59 21.40
C ASN A 72 -9.18 -115.94 20.11
N GLN A 73 -10.23 -116.47 19.49
CA GLN A 73 -10.89 -115.85 18.34
C GLN A 73 -11.55 -114.52 18.71
N GLU A 74 -12.20 -114.43 19.86
CA GLU A 74 -12.81 -113.21 20.38
C GLU A 74 -11.77 -112.13 20.67
N VAL A 75 -10.67 -112.49 21.34
CA VAL A 75 -9.54 -111.58 21.60
C VAL A 75 -8.92 -111.06 20.29
N ARG A 76 -8.76 -111.92 19.27
CA ARG A 76 -8.27 -111.48 17.95
C ARG A 76 -9.22 -110.47 17.31
N ARG A 77 -10.54 -110.72 17.36
CA ARG A 77 -11.56 -109.80 16.83
C ARG A 77 -11.53 -108.45 17.57
N LEU A 78 -11.46 -108.46 18.89
CA LEU A 78 -11.40 -107.24 19.70
C LEU A 78 -10.12 -106.43 19.43
N ARG A 79 -8.97 -107.09 19.29
CA ARG A 79 -7.72 -106.41 18.91
C ARG A 79 -7.81 -105.76 17.52
N GLN A 80 -8.42 -106.44 16.54
CA GLN A 80 -8.64 -105.86 15.21
C GLN A 80 -9.58 -104.64 15.28
N GLN A 81 -10.66 -104.71 16.05
CA GLN A 81 -11.58 -103.59 16.26
C GLN A 81 -10.88 -102.40 16.95
N LEU A 82 -10.03 -102.66 17.94
CA LEU A 82 -9.26 -101.62 18.63
C LEU A 82 -8.30 -100.91 17.66
N ILE A 83 -7.55 -101.66 16.85
CA ILE A 83 -6.65 -101.10 15.83
C ILE A 83 -7.42 -100.25 14.82
N GLN A 84 -8.57 -100.74 14.32
CA GLN A 84 -9.41 -99.97 13.39
C GLN A 84 -9.91 -98.67 14.02
N GLN A 85 -10.33 -98.70 15.29
CA GLN A 85 -10.74 -97.48 16.01
C GLN A 85 -9.58 -96.50 16.23
N GLU A 86 -8.39 -96.99 16.56
CA GLU A 86 -7.17 -96.18 16.67
C GLU A 86 -6.81 -95.52 15.32
N GLU A 87 -6.86 -96.27 14.22
CA GLU A 87 -6.63 -95.74 12.87
C GLU A 87 -7.68 -94.69 12.48
N GLU A 88 -8.97 -94.94 12.74
CA GLU A 88 -10.04 -93.98 12.46
C GLU A 88 -9.89 -92.69 13.28
N THR A 89 -9.51 -92.79 14.55
CA THR A 89 -9.31 -91.62 15.43
C THR A 89 -8.05 -90.84 15.05
N GLN A 90 -6.96 -91.51 14.69
CA GLN A 90 -5.76 -90.86 14.14
C GLN A 90 -6.06 -90.16 12.80
N ASN A 91 -6.82 -90.80 11.91
CA ASN A 91 -7.24 -90.19 10.63
C ASN A 91 -8.11 -88.95 10.85
N LYS A 92 -9.07 -88.99 11.78
CA LYS A 92 -9.87 -87.80 12.14
C LYS A 92 -8.99 -86.69 12.74
N THR A 93 -8.04 -87.06 13.60
CA THR A 93 -7.11 -86.09 14.23
C THR A 93 -6.24 -85.40 13.19
N THR A 94 -5.63 -86.14 12.26
CA THR A 94 -4.81 -85.57 11.18
C THR A 94 -5.62 -84.67 10.23
N GLN A 95 -6.89 -85.02 9.96
CA GLN A 95 -7.80 -84.15 9.21
C GLN A 95 -8.08 -82.83 9.93
N TYR A 96 -8.34 -82.86 11.23
CA TYR A 96 -8.54 -81.63 12.01
C TYR A 96 -7.27 -80.80 12.14
N GLU A 97 -6.11 -81.43 12.30
CA GLU A 97 -4.81 -80.74 12.30
C GLU A 97 -4.54 -80.04 10.97
N ALA A 98 -4.88 -80.69 9.84
CA ALA A 98 -4.78 -80.11 8.51
C ALA A 98 -5.75 -78.93 8.30
N GLN A 99 -6.97 -79.00 8.84
CA GLN A 99 -7.90 -77.86 8.80
C GLN A 99 -7.39 -76.69 9.65
N LEU A 100 -6.87 -76.95 10.85
CA LEU A 100 -6.32 -75.93 11.73
C LEU A 100 -5.08 -75.25 11.14
N SER A 101 -4.22 -75.98 10.42
CA SER A 101 -3.10 -75.37 9.69
C SER A 101 -3.59 -74.49 8.53
N GLY A 102 -4.60 -74.92 7.79
CA GLY A 102 -5.27 -74.12 6.75
C GLY A 102 -5.81 -72.79 7.27
N PHE A 103 -6.59 -72.80 8.37
CA PHE A 103 -7.11 -71.59 9.00
C PHE A 103 -5.99 -70.65 9.48
N LYS A 104 -4.90 -71.19 10.03
CA LYS A 104 -3.74 -70.38 10.44
C LYS A 104 -3.09 -69.67 9.26
N GLU A 105 -2.98 -70.32 8.11
CA GLU A 105 -2.44 -69.67 6.91
C GLU A 105 -3.36 -68.58 6.37
N GLU A 106 -4.67 -68.82 6.33
CA GLU A 106 -5.67 -67.82 5.92
C GLU A 106 -5.64 -66.59 6.82
N LEU A 107 -5.58 -66.79 8.13
CA LEU A 107 -5.48 -65.70 9.10
C LEU A 107 -4.18 -64.89 8.91
N ASN A 108 -3.07 -65.56 8.62
CA ASN A 108 -1.81 -64.90 8.28
C ASN A 108 -1.87 -64.12 6.95
N ARG A 109 -2.57 -64.65 5.93
CA ARG A 109 -2.80 -63.96 4.66
C ARG A 109 -3.67 -62.71 4.87
N LEU A 110 -4.74 -62.84 5.66
CA LEU A 110 -5.65 -61.74 5.99
C LEU A 110 -4.95 -60.64 6.80
N LYS A 111 -4.13 -61.01 7.80
CA LYS A 111 -3.32 -60.05 8.55
C LYS A 111 -2.38 -59.26 7.62
N LYS A 112 -1.70 -59.95 6.69
CA LYS A 112 -0.82 -59.31 5.70
C LYS A 112 -1.59 -58.43 4.71
N SER A 113 -2.80 -58.80 4.29
CA SER A 113 -3.62 -57.94 3.42
C SER A 113 -4.09 -56.69 4.16
N TYR A 114 -4.53 -56.83 5.41
CA TYR A 114 -4.91 -55.70 6.26
C TYR A 114 -3.76 -54.71 6.47
N GLU A 115 -2.56 -55.19 6.83
CA GLU A 115 -1.38 -54.34 6.99
C GLU A 115 -1.00 -53.60 5.69
N LYS A 116 -1.20 -54.22 4.51
CA LYS A 116 -0.97 -53.57 3.22
C LYS A 116 -1.99 -52.46 2.95
N VAL A 117 -3.27 -52.69 3.23
CA VAL A 117 -4.32 -51.68 3.05
C VAL A 117 -4.12 -50.51 4.01
N GLN A 118 -3.83 -50.78 5.29
CA GLN A 118 -3.53 -49.74 6.28
C GLN A 118 -2.33 -48.86 5.86
N LYS A 119 -1.24 -49.48 5.37
CA LYS A 119 -0.07 -48.74 4.84
C LYS A 119 -0.41 -47.93 3.59
N LYS A 120 -1.27 -48.43 2.70
CA LYS A 120 -1.73 -47.67 1.52
C LYS A 120 -2.60 -46.48 1.91
N HIS A 121 -3.54 -46.66 2.83
CA HIS A 121 -4.42 -45.60 3.32
C HIS A 121 -3.61 -44.45 3.95
N LEU A 122 -2.71 -44.76 4.90
CA LEU A 122 -1.82 -43.77 5.50
C LEU A 122 -0.96 -43.02 4.47
N ARG A 123 -0.44 -43.71 3.44
CA ARG A 123 0.34 -43.07 2.37
C ARG A 123 -0.51 -42.17 1.48
N SER A 124 -1.76 -42.53 1.22
CA SER A 124 -2.69 -41.73 0.41
C SER A 124 -3.12 -40.47 1.15
N GLU A 125 -3.47 -40.58 2.43
CA GLU A 125 -3.86 -39.44 3.27
C GLU A 125 -2.71 -38.43 3.41
N MET A 126 -1.48 -38.90 3.60
CA MET A 126 -0.31 -38.02 3.69
C MET A 126 -0.03 -37.27 2.38
N LYS A 127 -0.27 -37.89 1.22
CA LYS A 127 -0.13 -37.24 -0.08
C LYS A 127 -1.23 -36.20 -0.33
N ALA A 128 -2.49 -36.55 -0.06
CA ALA A 128 -3.62 -35.64 -0.23
C ALA A 128 -3.49 -34.39 0.67
N LYS A 129 -3.13 -34.57 1.94
CA LYS A 129 -2.87 -33.45 2.87
C LYS A 129 -1.71 -32.57 2.41
N ALA A 130 -0.61 -33.17 1.92
CA ALA A 130 0.54 -32.40 1.43
C ALA A 130 0.21 -31.60 0.16
N GLU A 131 -0.66 -32.10 -0.73
CA GLU A 131 -1.13 -31.38 -1.92
C GLU A 131 -2.06 -30.22 -1.55
N GLU A 132 -2.98 -30.44 -0.60
CA GLU A 132 -3.86 -29.40 -0.07
C GLU A 132 -3.05 -28.28 0.63
N GLU A 133 -2.12 -28.64 1.52
CA GLU A 133 -1.21 -27.69 2.17
C GLU A 133 -0.36 -26.92 1.15
N ARG A 134 0.15 -27.57 0.09
CA ARG A 134 0.87 -26.87 -0.99
C ARG A 134 -0.02 -25.88 -1.73
N SER A 135 -1.27 -26.23 -2.00
CA SER A 135 -2.22 -25.34 -2.65
C SER A 135 -2.61 -24.15 -1.75
N GLU A 136 -2.77 -24.41 -0.45
CA GLU A 136 -3.05 -23.38 0.55
C GLU A 136 -1.85 -22.46 0.77
N VAL A 137 -0.65 -23.00 0.88
CA VAL A 137 0.61 -22.23 0.93
C VAL A 137 0.74 -21.38 -0.33
N SER A 138 0.49 -21.92 -1.52
CA SER A 138 0.55 -21.15 -2.78
C SER A 138 -0.50 -20.02 -2.80
N ARG A 139 -1.71 -20.29 -2.28
CA ARG A 139 -2.79 -19.30 -2.15
C ARG A 139 -2.42 -18.19 -1.15
N LEU A 140 -1.83 -18.54 -0.02
CA LEU A 140 -1.40 -17.59 1.01
C LEU A 140 -0.19 -16.77 0.55
N THR A 141 0.78 -17.38 -0.13
CA THR A 141 1.93 -16.70 -0.72
C THR A 141 1.50 -15.63 -1.71
N ARG A 142 0.54 -15.95 -2.61
CA ARG A 142 -0.04 -14.97 -3.54
C ARG A 142 -0.71 -13.79 -2.81
N ARG A 143 -1.48 -14.07 -1.75
CA ARG A 143 -2.10 -13.01 -0.92
C ARG A 143 -1.04 -12.13 -0.23
N LEU A 144 0.05 -12.72 0.26
CA LEU A 144 1.15 -11.96 0.86
C LEU A 144 1.83 -11.04 -0.17
N GLU A 145 1.99 -11.49 -1.41
CA GLU A 145 2.50 -10.67 -2.51
C GLU A 145 1.58 -9.48 -2.85
N GLU A 146 0.26 -9.68 -2.85
CA GLU A 146 -0.71 -8.58 -3.01
C GLU A 146 -0.61 -7.54 -1.89
N PHE A 147 -0.43 -7.96 -0.63
CA PHE A 147 -0.22 -7.04 0.48
C PHE A 147 1.11 -6.29 0.37
N ARG A 148 2.18 -6.96 -0.08
CA ARG A 148 3.47 -6.30 -0.35
C ARG A 148 3.32 -5.22 -1.43
N GLN A 149 2.64 -5.51 -2.52
CA GLN A 149 2.39 -4.54 -3.59
C GLN A 149 1.58 -3.35 -3.10
N ARG A 150 0.48 -3.59 -2.35
CA ARG A 150 -0.32 -2.51 -1.74
C ARG A 150 0.51 -1.66 -0.77
N SER A 151 1.37 -2.28 0.03
CA SER A 151 2.27 -1.54 0.93
C SER A 151 3.21 -0.60 0.17
N LEU A 152 3.78 -1.07 -0.94
CA LEU A 152 4.61 -0.24 -1.81
C LEU A 152 3.82 0.92 -2.44
N ASP A 153 2.57 0.69 -2.83
CA ASP A 153 1.73 1.76 -3.39
C ASP A 153 1.31 2.79 -2.33
N TRP A 154 1.02 2.35 -1.10
CA TRP A 154 0.83 3.25 0.05
C TRP A 154 2.09 4.06 0.37
N GLU A 155 3.28 3.47 0.25
CA GLU A 155 4.55 4.18 0.45
C GLU A 155 4.79 5.22 -0.65
N LYS A 156 4.55 4.89 -1.92
CA LYS A 156 4.61 5.86 -3.03
C LYS A 156 3.65 7.03 -2.79
N GLN A 157 2.41 6.75 -2.39
CA GLN A 157 1.43 7.78 -2.10
C GLN A 157 1.86 8.67 -0.93
N ARG A 158 2.43 8.08 0.14
CA ARG A 158 3.00 8.82 1.27
C ARG A 158 4.12 9.76 0.83
N LEU A 159 5.04 9.29 -0.02
CA LEU A 159 6.14 10.10 -0.55
C LEU A 159 5.62 11.27 -1.40
N LEU A 160 4.59 11.06 -2.23
CA LEU A 160 3.96 12.13 -3.01
C LEU A 160 3.34 13.20 -2.11
N TYR A 161 2.60 12.81 -1.06
CA TYR A 161 2.06 13.77 -0.10
C TYR A 161 3.15 14.50 0.68
N GLN A 162 4.23 13.81 1.07
CA GLN A 162 5.36 14.44 1.74
C GLN A 162 6.04 15.49 0.84
N GLN A 163 6.18 15.21 -0.46
CA GLN A 163 6.70 16.18 -1.43
C GLN A 163 5.77 17.38 -1.61
N GLN A 164 4.45 17.17 -1.68
CA GLN A 164 3.46 18.25 -1.76
C GLN A 164 3.49 19.14 -0.52
N LEU A 165 3.56 18.54 0.68
CA LEU A 165 3.68 19.27 1.94
C LEU A 165 4.98 20.08 2.01
N ALA A 166 6.12 19.49 1.59
CA ALA A 166 7.39 20.21 1.52
C ALA A 166 7.34 21.42 0.57
N GLY A 167 6.65 21.29 -0.58
CA GLY A 167 6.41 22.40 -1.50
C GLY A 167 5.58 23.53 -0.89
N LEU A 168 4.49 23.19 -0.18
CA LEU A 168 3.64 24.16 0.51
C LEU A 168 4.36 24.83 1.70
N GLU A 169 5.17 24.07 2.45
CA GLU A 169 5.99 24.60 3.53
C GLU A 169 7.06 25.57 3.02
N ALA A 170 7.71 25.27 1.89
CA ALA A 170 8.65 26.19 1.25
C ALA A 170 7.95 27.49 0.82
N GLN A 171 6.77 27.41 0.21
CA GLN A 171 5.97 28.60 -0.15
C GLN A 171 5.59 29.41 1.10
N ARG A 172 5.11 28.76 2.17
CA ARG A 172 4.80 29.43 3.44
C ARG A 172 6.02 30.16 4.02
N LYS A 173 7.21 29.55 3.99
CA LYS A 173 8.45 30.19 4.46
C LYS A 173 8.80 31.42 3.62
N THR A 174 8.72 31.34 2.29
CA THR A 174 8.98 32.50 1.42
C THR A 174 7.98 33.64 1.63
N LEU A 175 6.71 33.33 1.90
CA LEU A 175 5.70 34.35 2.23
C LEU A 175 5.97 35.03 3.57
N ILE A 176 6.41 34.27 4.58
CA ILE A 176 6.80 34.83 5.87
C ILE A 176 8.00 35.78 5.69
N GLU A 177 9.04 35.35 5.00
CA GLU A 177 10.21 36.19 4.70
C GLU A 177 9.82 37.48 3.94
N GLN A 178 8.90 37.39 2.97
CA GLN A 178 8.36 38.57 2.29
C GLN A 178 7.63 39.51 3.25
N THR A 179 6.77 38.98 4.13
CA THR A 179 6.06 39.80 5.12
C THR A 179 7.00 40.47 6.12
N GLU A 180 8.05 39.79 6.56
CA GLU A 180 9.10 40.34 7.43
C GLU A 180 9.86 41.46 6.72
N MET A 181 10.22 41.28 5.44
CA MET A 181 10.84 42.31 4.61
C MET A 181 9.96 43.57 4.47
N TYR A 182 8.66 43.40 4.21
CA TYR A 182 7.72 44.53 4.16
C TYR A 182 7.55 45.22 5.53
N GLN A 183 7.55 44.46 6.62
CA GLN A 183 7.49 45.01 7.97
C GLN A 183 8.76 45.81 8.29
N HIS A 184 9.95 45.28 7.99
CA HIS A 184 11.21 46.01 8.15
C HIS A 184 11.26 47.28 7.30
N GLN A 185 10.81 47.22 6.04
CA GLN A 185 10.74 48.39 5.17
C GLN A 185 9.77 49.46 5.71
N SER A 186 8.60 49.04 6.19
CA SER A 186 7.62 49.92 6.82
C SER A 186 8.15 50.55 8.11
N HIS A 187 8.83 49.77 8.95
CA HIS A 187 9.45 50.25 10.18
C HIS A 187 10.55 51.28 9.89
N ASN A 188 11.44 51.00 8.93
CA ASN A 188 12.48 51.93 8.52
C ASN A 188 11.90 53.24 7.98
N ARG A 189 10.87 53.16 7.13
CA ARG A 189 10.17 54.35 6.63
C ARG A 189 9.50 55.14 7.74
N LYS A 190 8.89 54.46 8.73
CA LYS A 190 8.29 55.10 9.90
C LYS A 190 9.34 55.83 10.74
N GLN A 191 10.48 55.21 11.02
CA GLN A 191 11.59 55.85 11.74
C GLN A 191 12.11 57.09 10.99
N MET A 192 12.29 57.01 9.67
CA MET A 192 12.70 58.16 8.85
C MET A 192 11.67 59.29 8.90
N LEU A 193 10.37 58.97 8.81
CA LEU A 193 9.30 59.95 8.93
C LEU A 193 9.28 60.60 10.32
N GLU A 194 9.44 59.83 11.39
CA GLU A 194 9.53 60.35 12.76
C GLU A 194 10.73 61.30 12.91
N GLN A 195 11.91 60.94 12.39
CA GLN A 195 13.09 61.82 12.39
C GLN A 195 12.83 63.13 11.64
N THR A 196 12.26 63.07 10.42
CA THR A 196 11.92 64.29 9.65
C THR A 196 10.85 65.12 10.34
N SER A 197 9.89 64.49 11.04
CA SER A 197 8.84 65.19 11.79
C SER A 197 9.41 65.91 13.02
N LEU A 198 10.40 65.33 13.70
CA LEU A 198 11.09 65.96 14.82
C LEU A 198 11.90 67.18 14.36
N VAL A 199 12.59 67.07 13.21
CA VAL A 199 13.32 68.19 12.59
C VAL A 199 12.34 69.29 12.15
N GLY A 200 11.28 68.96 11.42
CA GLY A 200 10.28 69.95 11.02
C GLY A 200 9.59 70.61 12.22
N ARG A 201 9.36 69.88 13.32
CA ARG A 201 8.79 70.44 14.56
C ARG A 201 9.75 71.43 15.24
N SER A 202 11.05 71.12 15.30
CA SER A 202 12.02 72.04 15.90
C SER A 202 12.25 73.29 15.04
N GLU A 203 12.21 73.15 13.72
CA GLU A 203 12.25 74.29 12.78
C GLU A 203 11.03 75.20 12.94
N LEU A 204 9.81 74.63 12.98
CA LEU A 204 8.59 75.40 13.24
C LEU A 204 8.62 76.10 14.60
N GLN A 205 9.14 75.44 15.64
CA GLN A 205 9.31 76.07 16.96
C GLN A 205 10.31 77.24 16.91
N ASN A 206 11.41 77.08 16.17
CA ASN A 206 12.39 78.14 15.99
C ASN A 206 11.81 79.34 15.23
N LEU A 207 11.08 79.10 14.13
CA LEU A 207 10.41 80.15 13.36
C LEU A 207 9.31 80.83 14.18
N SER A 208 8.51 80.06 14.94
CA SER A 208 7.52 80.61 15.86
C SER A 208 8.17 81.50 16.93
N GLY A 209 9.31 81.09 17.48
CA GLY A 209 10.06 81.89 18.46
C GLY A 209 10.74 83.12 17.85
N GLN A 210 11.08 83.11 16.56
CA GLN A 210 11.56 84.29 15.83
C GLN A 210 10.41 85.26 15.54
N LEU A 211 9.27 84.76 15.06
CA LEU A 211 8.06 85.55 14.82
C LEU A 211 7.59 86.24 16.10
N HIS A 212 7.57 85.51 17.23
CA HIS A 212 7.20 86.08 18.52
C HIS A 212 8.13 87.23 18.92
N ARG A 213 9.45 87.05 18.83
CA ARG A 213 10.43 88.12 19.11
C ARG A 213 10.29 89.32 18.17
N ALA A 214 10.02 89.08 16.89
CA ALA A 214 9.77 90.15 15.93
C ALA A 214 8.46 90.91 16.27
N ASN A 215 7.43 90.20 16.70
CA ASN A 215 6.18 90.79 17.15
C ASN A 215 6.38 91.63 18.42
N ASP A 216 7.13 91.13 19.41
CA ASP A 216 7.45 91.90 20.62
C ASP A 216 8.24 93.16 20.28
N SER A 217 9.18 93.07 19.33
CA SER A 217 9.90 94.24 18.81
C SER A 217 8.98 95.22 18.10
N LEU A 218 7.95 94.75 17.38
CA LEU A 218 6.96 95.63 16.76
C LEU A 218 6.09 96.31 17.83
N CYS A 219 5.61 95.58 18.83
CA CYS A 219 4.85 96.17 19.94
C CYS A 219 5.66 97.25 20.67
N ALA A 220 6.94 97.00 20.95
CA ALA A 220 7.82 98.02 21.54
C ALA A 220 7.95 99.27 20.64
N LYS A 221 8.03 99.09 19.32
CA LYS A 221 8.05 100.21 18.36
C LYS A 221 6.71 100.92 18.24
N GLU A 222 5.59 100.19 18.36
CA GLU A 222 4.25 100.78 18.44
C GLU A 222 4.11 101.66 19.69
N GLU A 223 4.59 101.19 20.84
CA GLU A 223 4.63 101.98 22.07
C GLU A 223 5.53 103.22 21.93
N GLU A 224 6.72 103.10 21.35
CA GLU A 224 7.60 104.23 21.03
C GLU A 224 6.90 105.25 20.11
N LEU A 225 6.22 104.78 19.06
CA LEU A 225 5.47 105.64 18.14
C LEU A 225 4.32 106.36 18.84
N GLU A 226 3.60 105.70 19.75
CA GLU A 226 2.57 106.35 20.55
C GLU A 226 3.15 107.41 21.49
N THR A 227 4.30 107.16 22.12
CA THR A 227 4.98 108.19 22.94
C THR A 227 5.39 109.40 22.11
N LEU A 228 5.93 109.18 20.90
CA LEU A 228 6.28 110.25 19.97
C LEU A 228 5.04 111.00 19.45
N LYS A 229 3.93 110.31 19.17
CA LYS A 229 2.66 110.96 18.79
C LYS A 229 2.14 111.88 19.89
N ILE A 230 2.21 111.46 21.16
CA ILE A 230 1.81 112.30 22.30
C ILE A 230 2.74 113.51 22.41
N GLN A 231 4.05 113.31 22.30
CA GLN A 231 5.04 114.41 22.32
C GLN A 231 4.79 115.40 21.18
N LEU A 232 4.56 114.93 19.96
CA LEU A 232 4.25 115.77 18.80
C LEU A 232 2.94 116.55 19.01
N ARG A 233 1.90 115.91 19.56
CA ARG A 233 0.64 116.59 19.90
C ARG A 233 0.87 117.72 20.91
N CYS A 234 1.61 117.45 21.99
CA CYS A 234 1.96 118.46 22.99
C CYS A 234 2.78 119.61 22.39
N ALA A 235 3.72 119.30 21.49
CA ALA A 235 4.52 120.30 20.79
C ALA A 235 3.66 121.17 19.85
N VAL A 236 2.73 120.57 19.09
CA VAL A 236 1.79 121.29 18.22
C VAL A 236 0.84 122.17 19.04
N GLU A 237 0.31 121.68 20.15
CA GLU A 237 -0.50 122.51 21.06
C GLU A 237 0.30 123.65 21.67
N GLY A 238 1.55 123.40 22.06
CA GLY A 238 2.48 124.42 22.54
C GLY A 238 2.75 125.49 21.49
N GLN A 239 2.99 125.08 20.23
CA GLN A 239 3.17 125.99 19.11
C GLN A 239 1.92 126.83 18.85
N LYS A 240 0.72 126.22 18.83
CA LYS A 240 -0.55 126.97 18.70
C LYS A 240 -0.74 128.01 19.81
N ARG A 241 -0.40 127.68 21.06
CA ARG A 241 -0.45 128.64 22.17
C ARG A 241 0.54 129.80 21.96
N ALA A 242 1.78 129.49 21.57
CA ALA A 242 2.78 130.51 21.27
C ALA A 242 2.35 131.39 20.08
N GLU A 243 1.78 130.82 19.02
CA GLU A 243 1.22 131.56 17.88
C GLU A 243 0.11 132.50 18.33
N HIS A 244 -0.84 132.04 19.15
CA HIS A 244 -1.88 132.89 19.73
C HIS A 244 -1.32 134.02 20.60
N GLU A 245 -0.31 133.76 21.45
CA GLU A 245 0.36 134.80 22.24
C GLU A 245 1.11 135.81 21.36
N THR A 246 1.76 135.35 20.28
CA THR A 246 2.40 136.25 19.32
C THR A 246 1.38 137.10 18.57
N GLU A 247 0.20 136.57 18.28
CA GLU A 247 -0.87 137.33 17.62
C GLU A 247 -1.49 138.37 18.57
N LEU A 248 -1.73 138.01 19.83
CA LEU A 248 -2.20 138.95 20.85
C LEU A 248 -1.19 140.07 21.12
N SER A 249 0.11 139.75 21.22
CA SER A 249 1.16 140.76 21.38
C SER A 249 1.30 141.64 20.12
N LYS A 250 1.15 141.09 18.92
CA LYS A 250 1.06 141.89 17.68
C LYS A 250 -0.13 142.85 17.73
N GLN A 251 -1.32 142.40 18.14
CA GLN A 251 -2.51 143.25 18.30
C GLN A 251 -2.28 144.36 19.33
N ALA A 252 -1.67 144.05 20.47
CA ALA A 252 -1.31 145.05 21.48
C ALA A 252 -0.31 146.09 20.95
N VAL A 253 0.71 145.66 20.21
CA VAL A 253 1.67 146.58 19.56
C VAL A 253 0.98 147.46 18.51
N GLN A 254 0.03 146.91 17.76
CA GLN A 254 -0.75 147.67 16.79
C GLN A 254 -1.62 148.74 17.46
N ALA A 255 -2.34 148.39 18.54
CA ALA A 255 -3.10 149.35 19.34
C ALA A 255 -2.22 150.46 19.93
N LEU A 256 -1.04 150.12 20.47
CA LEU A 256 -0.08 151.11 20.97
C LEU A 256 0.47 152.02 19.87
N LYS A 257 0.61 151.53 18.63
CA LYS A 257 1.01 152.37 17.48
C LYS A 257 -0.08 153.36 17.10
N GLU A 258 -1.35 152.94 17.15
CA GLU A 258 -2.51 153.79 16.90
C GLU A 258 -2.66 154.87 17.98
N GLU A 259 -2.60 154.48 19.26
CA GLU A 259 -2.61 155.43 20.39
C GLU A 259 -1.46 156.44 20.30
N LYS A 260 -0.24 155.97 19.93
CA LYS A 260 0.90 156.87 19.70
C LYS A 260 0.66 157.84 18.53
N ALA A 261 -0.06 157.43 17.50
CA ALA A 261 -0.41 158.30 16.38
C ALA A 261 -1.43 159.36 16.80
N GLU A 262 -2.43 158.99 17.60
CA GLU A 262 -3.41 159.91 18.18
C GLU A 262 -2.76 160.92 19.12
N LEU A 263 -1.87 160.48 20.02
CA LEU A 263 -1.12 161.36 20.90
C LEU A 263 -0.22 162.33 20.12
N ARG A 264 0.35 161.91 18.99
CA ARG A 264 1.08 162.82 18.11
C ARG A 264 0.17 163.86 17.46
N ALA A 265 -1.04 163.47 17.04
CA ALA A 265 -2.00 164.39 16.46
C ALA A 265 -2.49 165.44 17.49
N THR A 266 -2.74 165.04 18.74
CA THR A 266 -3.12 165.98 19.81
C THR A 266 -1.97 166.90 20.21
N LEU A 267 -0.73 166.38 20.26
CA LEU A 267 0.45 167.19 20.55
C LEU A 267 0.71 168.21 19.42
N GLN A 268 0.49 167.81 18.16
CA GLN A 268 0.56 168.70 17.00
C GLN A 268 -0.52 169.80 17.08
N ALA A 269 -1.76 169.46 17.42
CA ALA A 269 -2.84 170.42 17.64
C ALA A 269 -2.54 171.40 18.81
N HIS A 270 -1.93 170.92 19.90
CA HIS A 270 -1.47 171.80 21.00
C HIS A 270 -0.34 172.73 20.58
N THR A 271 0.56 172.27 19.71
CA THR A 271 1.67 173.08 19.21
C THR A 271 1.14 174.22 18.33
N GLU A 272 0.17 173.92 17.47
CA GLU A 272 -0.55 174.91 16.66
C GLU A 272 -1.32 175.92 17.54
N PHE A 273 -1.97 175.44 18.61
CA PHE A 273 -2.64 176.32 19.57
C PHE A 273 -1.66 177.26 20.31
N LEU A 274 -0.50 176.77 20.76
CA LEU A 274 0.52 177.60 21.41
C LEU A 274 1.13 178.63 20.45
N GLN A 275 1.32 178.27 19.19
CA GLN A 275 1.73 179.22 18.16
C GLN A 275 0.67 180.31 17.94
N GLY A 276 -0.61 179.94 17.85
CA GLY A 276 -1.73 180.89 17.78
C GLY A 276 -1.83 181.82 19.01
N SER A 277 -1.62 181.28 20.21
CA SER A 277 -1.60 182.07 21.45
C SER A 277 -0.39 183.01 21.54
N ARG A 278 0.78 182.60 21.03
CA ARG A 278 1.96 183.48 20.89
C ARG A 278 1.69 184.67 20.00
N VAL A 279 0.96 184.47 18.90
CA VAL A 279 0.56 185.56 17.99
C VAL A 279 -0.40 186.54 18.69
N GLN A 280 -1.38 186.04 19.44
CA GLN A 280 -2.28 186.90 20.23
C GLN A 280 -1.59 187.65 21.37
N LYS A 281 -0.58 187.06 22.02
CA LYS A 281 0.22 187.77 23.05
C LYS A 281 1.04 188.92 22.46
N HIS A 282 1.35 188.88 21.16
CA HIS A 282 2.09 189.94 20.51
C HIS A 282 1.20 191.12 20.07
N GLU A 283 -0.12 190.92 19.93
CA GLU A 283 -1.08 191.95 19.51
C GLU A 283 -1.60 192.87 20.63
N LEU A 284 -1.29 192.60 21.92
CA LEU A 284 -1.83 193.37 23.05
C LEU A 284 -0.82 194.27 23.79
N LEU A 285 0.33 194.60 23.22
CA LEU A 285 1.15 195.71 23.71
C LEU A 285 1.51 196.68 22.57
N PRO A 286 0.82 197.84 22.49
CA PRO A 286 1.00 198.81 21.42
C PRO A 286 2.12 199.81 21.75
N GLU A 287 2.73 200.32 20.69
CA GLU A 287 3.55 201.54 20.61
C GLU A 287 4.96 201.55 21.23
N GLY A 288 5.91 201.97 20.39
CA GLY A 288 7.18 202.53 20.82
C GLY A 288 8.41 201.65 20.54
N TYR A 289 8.91 201.70 19.31
CA TYR A 289 10.10 202.49 18.97
C TYR A 289 10.72 201.97 17.68
N ARG A 290 10.73 202.89 16.70
CA ARG A 290 11.84 203.12 15.77
C ARG A 290 12.08 201.94 14.82
N GLY A 291 11.45 201.93 13.66
CA GLY A 291 11.82 202.89 12.64
C GLY A 291 13.25 202.57 12.21
N SER A 292 13.39 201.69 11.23
CA SER A 292 13.51 202.13 9.84
C SER A 292 14.97 202.31 9.48
N GLU A 293 15.61 201.21 9.13
CA GLU A 293 16.69 201.21 8.15
C GLU A 293 16.58 199.88 7.38
N VAL A 294 16.17 199.90 6.11
CA VAL A 294 17.09 200.10 4.96
C VAL A 294 17.89 198.79 4.85
N LEU A 295 17.54 197.82 4.01
CA LEU A 295 17.37 197.86 2.56
C LEU A 295 16.62 196.56 2.18
N ARG A 296 15.45 196.64 1.57
CA ARG A 296 15.32 196.90 0.13
C ARG A 296 15.61 195.63 -0.67
N GLU A 297 14.53 195.19 -1.31
CA GLU A 297 14.50 194.47 -2.58
C GLU A 297 14.98 193.01 -2.47
N ASN A 298 14.09 192.01 -2.35
CA ASN A 298 12.90 191.86 -3.20
C ASN A 298 13.22 192.23 -4.64
N ASN A 299 14.07 191.42 -5.27
CA ASN A 299 14.25 191.27 -6.71
C ASN A 299 15.12 190.02 -6.89
N SER A 300 14.72 188.94 -7.55
CA SER A 300 13.57 188.66 -8.40
C SER A 300 13.53 187.13 -8.47
N ILE A 301 12.38 186.45 -8.47
CA ILE A 301 11.50 186.37 -9.64
C ILE A 301 12.31 186.30 -10.95
N ARG A 302 13.22 185.32 -10.97
CA ARG A 302 13.75 184.52 -12.08
C ARG A 302 14.62 183.46 -11.38
N SER A 303 14.29 182.20 -11.25
CA SER A 303 13.32 181.36 -11.91
C SER A 303 13.15 180.14 -11.00
N VAL A 304 11.95 179.98 -10.44
CA VAL A 304 11.47 178.77 -9.77
C VAL A 304 11.08 177.71 -10.82
N GLU A 305 11.33 177.93 -12.12
CA GLU A 305 10.76 177.10 -13.17
C GLU A 305 11.72 176.71 -14.30
N GLU A 306 13.05 176.88 -14.16
CA GLU A 306 13.95 176.47 -15.25
C GLU A 306 15.26 175.78 -14.87
N ARG A 307 15.26 174.97 -13.78
CA ARG A 307 15.87 173.61 -13.79
C ARG A 307 15.13 172.61 -12.87
N LEU A 308 13.79 172.67 -12.86
CA LEU A 308 12.98 171.46 -12.69
C LEU A 308 13.16 170.47 -13.87
N GLN A 309 14.11 170.75 -14.79
CA GLN A 309 14.59 169.86 -15.84
C GLN A 309 16.11 170.00 -16.02
N GLU A 310 16.83 169.46 -15.04
CA GLU A 310 18.09 168.69 -15.17
C GLU A 310 18.28 168.06 -13.77
N MET A 311 17.34 167.28 -13.24
CA MET A 311 17.30 165.84 -13.53
C MET A 311 18.68 165.28 -13.85
N GLY A 312 19.51 165.10 -12.82
CA GLY A 312 20.77 164.42 -13.02
C GLY A 312 21.67 164.42 -11.79
N GLN A 313 21.33 163.58 -10.82
CA GLN A 313 22.30 162.93 -9.93
C GLN A 313 22.81 163.75 -8.74
N VAL A 314 23.09 163.03 -7.66
CA VAL A 314 23.75 163.45 -6.41
C VAL A 314 22.80 163.98 -5.32
N GLY A 315 22.51 163.10 -4.35
CA GLY A 315 21.71 163.34 -3.15
C GLY A 315 20.72 162.21 -2.88
N GLY A 316 20.22 161.59 -3.96
CA GLY A 316 19.46 160.35 -3.92
C GLY A 316 20.25 159.15 -3.42
N GLU A 317 21.57 159.21 -3.23
CA GLU A 317 22.33 158.06 -2.71
C GLU A 317 21.87 157.63 -1.31
N THR A 318 21.59 158.53 -0.36
CA THR A 318 21.15 158.13 0.99
C THR A 318 19.71 157.62 1.05
N GLU A 319 18.79 158.20 0.27
CA GLU A 319 17.41 157.71 0.14
C GLU A 319 17.32 156.43 -0.71
N VAL A 320 18.14 156.32 -1.77
CA VAL A 320 18.34 155.10 -2.55
C VAL A 320 19.08 154.06 -1.70
N GLU A 321 19.96 154.42 -0.77
CA GLU A 321 20.58 153.50 0.21
C GLU A 321 19.53 153.00 1.20
N ALA A 322 18.63 153.88 1.67
CA ALA A 322 17.54 153.50 2.57
C ALA A 322 16.51 152.61 1.86
N ILE A 323 16.16 152.92 0.61
CA ILE A 323 15.34 152.06 -0.25
C ILE A 323 16.10 150.77 -0.59
N ARG A 324 17.41 150.80 -0.86
CA ARG A 324 18.26 149.60 -1.04
C ARG A 324 18.30 148.77 0.22
N SER A 325 18.34 149.36 1.40
CA SER A 325 18.35 148.66 2.68
C SER A 325 17.00 148.02 2.96
N LYS A 326 15.89 148.72 2.73
CA LYS A 326 14.53 148.14 2.81
C LYS A 326 14.29 147.06 1.76
N LEU A 327 14.75 147.27 0.53
CA LEU A 327 14.70 146.29 -0.55
C LEU A 327 15.61 145.09 -0.23
N SER A 328 16.78 145.30 0.37
CA SER A 328 17.68 144.25 0.86
C SER A 328 17.01 143.43 1.95
N VAL A 329 16.40 144.07 2.95
CA VAL A 329 15.64 143.38 4.01
C VAL A 329 14.43 142.63 3.43
N SER A 330 13.69 143.23 2.50
CA SER A 330 12.59 142.56 1.80
C SER A 330 13.06 141.36 0.99
N ARG A 331 14.20 141.48 0.28
CA ARG A 331 14.84 140.37 -0.45
C ARG A 331 15.31 139.28 0.51
N MET A 332 15.89 139.63 1.66
CA MET A 332 16.26 138.63 2.68
C MET A 332 15.04 137.92 3.26
N ASN A 333 13.93 138.63 3.49
CA ASN A 333 12.67 138.03 3.93
C ASN A 333 12.05 137.15 2.84
N GLU A 334 12.09 137.58 1.58
CA GLU A 334 11.67 136.79 0.42
C GLU A 334 12.49 135.50 0.32
N HIS A 335 13.82 135.58 0.48
CA HIS A 335 14.68 134.40 0.54
C HIS A 335 14.37 133.50 1.74
N ARG A 336 14.00 134.07 2.90
CA ARG A 336 13.60 133.27 4.08
C ARG A 336 12.27 132.57 3.86
N LEU A 337 11.26 133.26 3.31
CA LEU A 337 9.97 132.66 2.96
C LEU A 337 10.14 131.61 1.85
N GLN A 338 11.01 131.85 0.86
CA GLN A 338 11.38 130.84 -0.12
C GLN A 338 12.02 129.62 0.54
N ALA A 339 12.94 129.81 1.49
CA ALA A 339 13.56 128.70 2.23
C ALA A 339 12.53 127.92 3.09
N GLU A 340 11.58 128.60 3.72
CA GLU A 340 10.49 127.97 4.48
C GLU A 340 9.54 127.19 3.56
N VAL A 341 9.19 127.75 2.40
CA VAL A 341 8.40 127.05 1.39
C VAL A 341 9.14 125.81 0.90
N THR A 342 10.43 125.91 0.58
CA THR A 342 11.21 124.72 0.18
C THR A 342 11.30 123.69 1.30
N CYS A 343 11.48 124.11 2.56
CA CYS A 343 11.49 123.19 3.70
C CYS A 343 10.12 122.50 3.91
N LEU A 344 9.02 123.23 3.72
CA LEU A 344 7.67 122.66 3.81
C LEU A 344 7.38 121.72 2.63
N GLU A 345 7.80 122.08 1.42
CA GLU A 345 7.74 121.22 0.24
C GLU A 345 8.51 119.91 0.48
N ASP A 346 9.75 119.97 0.97
CA ASP A 346 10.55 118.80 1.34
C ASP A 346 9.84 117.96 2.41
N SER A 347 9.21 118.60 3.40
CA SER A 347 8.47 117.90 4.46
C SER A 347 7.20 117.22 3.93
N VAL A 348 6.48 117.86 3.01
CA VAL A 348 5.30 117.30 2.34
C VAL A 348 5.72 116.17 1.42
N GLU A 349 6.83 116.30 0.68
CA GLU A 349 7.37 115.25 -0.17
C GLU A 349 7.85 114.04 0.64
N SER A 350 8.47 114.27 1.81
CA SER A 350 8.85 113.24 2.77
C SER A 350 7.64 112.49 3.34
N VAL A 351 6.62 113.22 3.82
CA VAL A 351 5.36 112.62 4.30
C VAL A 351 4.65 111.87 3.18
N THR A 352 4.63 112.43 1.96
CA THR A 352 4.05 111.77 0.78
C THR A 352 4.79 110.47 0.46
N SER A 353 6.13 110.47 0.53
CA SER A 353 6.95 109.27 0.33
C SER A 353 6.70 108.22 1.41
N GLN A 354 6.55 108.61 2.67
CA GLN A 354 6.19 107.70 3.77
C GLN A 354 4.79 107.11 3.58
N CYS A 355 3.80 107.93 3.18
CA CYS A 355 2.45 107.44 2.84
C CYS A 355 2.49 106.46 1.65
N GLN A 356 3.32 106.71 0.64
CA GLN A 356 3.50 105.76 -0.47
C GLN A 356 4.15 104.45 -0.02
N LEU A 357 5.12 104.47 0.90
CA LEU A 357 5.71 103.26 1.47
C LEU A 357 4.69 102.47 2.27
N LEU A 358 3.93 103.13 3.17
CA LEU A 358 2.86 102.48 3.93
C LEU A 358 1.75 101.93 3.03
N ALA A 359 1.41 102.62 1.94
CA ALA A 359 0.46 102.12 0.95
C ALA A 359 0.98 100.87 0.22
N LYS A 360 2.29 100.81 -0.11
CA LYS A 360 2.92 99.61 -0.67
C LYS A 360 2.95 98.45 0.33
N GLU A 361 3.25 98.72 1.60
CA GLU A 361 3.21 97.71 2.66
C GLU A 361 1.80 97.19 2.92
N LEU A 362 0.80 98.08 2.94
CA LEU A 362 -0.63 97.71 3.04
C LEU A 362 -1.03 96.81 1.88
N LYS A 363 -0.66 97.19 0.65
CA LYS A 363 -0.91 96.36 -0.55
C LYS A 363 -0.22 94.99 -0.45
N GLY A 364 1.04 94.94 -0.01
CA GLY A 364 1.76 93.66 0.18
C GLY A 364 1.13 92.78 1.26
N LYS A 365 0.65 93.36 2.37
CA LYS A 365 -0.12 92.64 3.39
C LYS A 365 -1.45 92.14 2.86
N GLU A 366 -2.17 92.92 2.05
CA GLU A 366 -3.40 92.50 1.38
C GLU A 366 -3.17 91.32 0.45
N GLU A 367 -2.11 91.35 -0.36
CA GLU A 367 -1.69 90.23 -1.23
C GLU A 367 -1.32 88.99 -0.41
N TYR A 368 -0.60 89.15 0.70
CA TYR A 368 -0.30 88.05 1.62
C TYR A 368 -1.56 87.45 2.26
N PHE A 369 -2.49 88.28 2.75
CA PHE A 369 -3.77 87.81 3.27
C PHE A 369 -4.62 87.13 2.19
N HIS A 370 -4.52 87.58 0.94
CA HIS A 370 -5.16 86.90 -0.19
C HIS A 370 -4.57 85.50 -0.40
N GLY A 371 -3.24 85.36 -0.44
CA GLY A 371 -2.56 84.06 -0.54
C GLY A 371 -2.90 83.11 0.61
N VAL A 372 -2.87 83.59 1.86
CA VAL A 372 -3.25 82.78 3.03
C VAL A 372 -4.72 82.36 2.96
N LYS A 373 -5.63 83.21 2.48
CA LYS A 373 -7.04 82.85 2.27
C LYS A 373 -7.19 81.77 1.19
N GLU A 374 -6.46 81.85 0.09
CA GLU A 374 -6.45 80.82 -0.94
C GLU A 374 -5.93 79.48 -0.39
N ASP A 375 -4.84 79.50 0.36
CA ASP A 375 -4.29 78.28 0.97
C ASP A 375 -5.22 77.70 2.04
N HIS A 376 -5.90 78.55 2.81
CA HIS A 376 -6.96 78.12 3.72
C HIS A 376 -8.12 77.47 2.95
N GLN A 377 -8.55 78.03 1.81
CA GLN A 377 -9.57 77.42 0.96
C GLN A 377 -9.12 76.09 0.36
N LYS A 378 -7.86 75.97 -0.08
CA LYS A 378 -7.26 74.70 -0.53
C LYS A 378 -7.29 73.65 0.59
N CYS A 379 -6.83 74.01 1.79
CA CYS A 379 -6.86 73.13 2.96
C CYS A 379 -8.30 72.70 3.31
N LEU A 380 -9.27 73.62 3.29
CA LEU A 380 -10.69 73.28 3.51
C LEU A 380 -11.23 72.33 2.44
N SER A 381 -10.84 72.50 1.17
CA SER A 381 -11.26 71.60 0.08
C SER A 381 -10.66 70.20 0.23
N GLU A 382 -9.39 70.11 0.66
CA GLU A 382 -8.73 68.85 0.95
C GLU A 382 -9.32 68.17 2.19
N ASN A 383 -9.63 68.93 3.24
CA ASN A 383 -10.30 68.41 4.42
C ASN A 383 -11.68 67.84 4.08
N LYS A 384 -12.44 68.52 3.21
CA LYS A 384 -13.71 67.99 2.67
C LYS A 384 -13.51 66.70 1.88
N LYS A 385 -12.45 66.61 1.05
CA LYS A 385 -12.11 65.41 0.29
C LYS A 385 -11.74 64.23 1.20
N LEU A 386 -10.89 64.46 2.19
CA LEU A 386 -10.49 63.45 3.17
C LEU A 386 -11.67 62.97 4.02
N LYS A 387 -12.54 63.88 4.46
CA LYS A 387 -13.80 63.52 5.14
C LYS A 387 -14.69 62.65 4.25
N GLY A 388 -14.83 63.00 2.97
CA GLY A 388 -15.57 62.17 2.00
C GLY A 388 -14.97 60.77 1.83
N GLN A 389 -13.65 60.67 1.73
CA GLN A 389 -12.94 59.38 1.67
C GLN A 389 -13.10 58.56 2.95
N LEU A 390 -13.05 59.19 4.12
CA LEU A 390 -13.29 58.53 5.40
C LEU A 390 -14.71 58.00 5.49
N SER A 391 -15.72 58.81 5.14
CA SER A 391 -17.12 58.37 5.10
C SER A 391 -17.34 57.24 4.09
N GLN A 392 -16.69 57.28 2.92
CA GLN A 392 -16.76 56.19 1.94
C GLN A 392 -16.11 54.91 2.49
N ALA A 393 -14.93 55.02 3.11
CA ALA A 393 -14.24 53.89 3.72
C ALA A 393 -15.08 53.27 4.86
N GLU A 394 -15.67 54.09 5.72
CA GLU A 394 -16.58 53.63 6.78
C GLU A 394 -17.81 52.90 6.23
N LEU A 395 -18.41 53.39 5.14
CA LEU A 395 -19.52 52.72 4.46
C LEU A 395 -19.09 51.37 3.85
N THR A 396 -17.93 51.32 3.19
CA THR A 396 -17.40 50.06 2.64
C THR A 396 -17.09 49.05 3.75
N HIS A 397 -16.48 49.48 4.84
CA HIS A 397 -16.17 48.62 5.98
C HIS A 397 -17.45 48.10 6.65
N LYS A 398 -18.47 48.95 6.84
CA LYS A 398 -19.80 48.52 7.32
C LYS A 398 -20.42 47.46 6.40
N SER A 399 -20.36 47.65 5.09
CA SER A 399 -20.89 46.67 4.13
C SER A 399 -20.16 45.31 4.18
N VAL A 400 -18.84 45.31 4.40
CA VAL A 400 -18.05 44.08 4.58
C VAL A 400 -18.41 43.39 5.90
N LEU A 401 -18.53 44.15 7.00
CA LEU A 401 -18.95 43.60 8.29
C LEU A 401 -20.36 42.99 8.24
N ASP A 402 -21.28 43.62 7.50
CA ASP A 402 -22.63 43.07 7.28
C ASP A 402 -22.59 41.80 6.41
N GLY A 403 -21.69 41.74 5.42
CA GLY A 403 -21.42 40.53 4.63
C GLY A 403 -20.90 39.39 5.49
N MET A 404 -19.83 39.62 6.26
CA MET A 404 -19.26 38.64 7.18
C MET A 404 -20.27 38.19 8.24
N ARG A 405 -21.11 39.10 8.75
CA ARG A 405 -22.19 38.74 9.70
C ARG A 405 -23.20 37.79 9.06
N LYS A 406 -23.61 38.04 7.82
CA LYS A 406 -24.52 37.15 7.08
C LYS A 406 -23.89 35.78 6.87
N GLU A 407 -22.62 35.72 6.46
CA GLU A 407 -21.88 34.46 6.29
C GLU A 407 -21.76 33.67 7.59
N ILE A 408 -21.40 34.34 8.70
CA ILE A 408 -21.34 33.70 10.03
C ILE A 408 -22.72 33.15 10.42
N SER A 409 -23.80 33.91 10.19
CA SER A 409 -25.15 33.43 10.48
C SER A 409 -25.56 32.25 9.58
N GLN A 410 -25.19 32.25 8.30
CA GLN A 410 -25.42 31.13 7.38
C GLN A 410 -24.67 29.88 7.82
N LEU A 411 -23.36 29.97 8.08
CA LEU A 411 -22.56 28.84 8.54
C LEU A 411 -23.04 28.30 9.90
N THR A 412 -23.43 29.18 10.81
CA THR A 412 -24.01 28.78 12.11
C THR A 412 -25.35 28.05 11.93
N GLN A 413 -26.18 28.50 10.98
CA GLN A 413 -27.44 27.85 10.65
C GLN A 413 -27.22 26.49 9.96
N GLU A 414 -26.27 26.39 9.03
CA GLU A 414 -25.90 25.14 8.36
C GLU A 414 -25.36 24.11 9.35
N LEU A 415 -24.54 24.53 10.31
CA LEU A 415 -24.06 23.68 11.39
C LEU A 415 -25.22 23.15 12.24
N HIS A 416 -26.11 24.02 12.71
CA HIS A 416 -27.30 23.61 13.46
C HIS A 416 -28.19 22.66 12.65
N GLN A 417 -28.39 22.92 11.35
CA GLN A 417 -29.14 22.02 10.49
C GLN A 417 -28.45 20.66 10.33
N ARG A 418 -27.12 20.62 10.22
CA ARG A 418 -26.35 19.37 10.17
C ARG A 418 -26.50 18.60 11.48
N ASP A 419 -26.38 19.25 12.62
CA ASP A 419 -26.51 18.63 13.94
C ASP A 419 -27.92 18.07 14.14
N ILE A 420 -28.95 18.82 13.74
CA ILE A 420 -30.34 18.33 13.72
C ILE A 420 -30.47 17.13 12.78
N ARG A 421 -29.94 17.16 11.54
CA ARG A 421 -30.00 16.01 10.62
C ARG A 421 -29.30 14.78 11.18
N MET A 422 -28.15 14.95 11.85
CA MET A 422 -27.44 13.87 12.52
C MET A 422 -28.26 13.31 13.68
N ALA A 423 -28.92 14.16 14.47
CA ALA A 423 -29.75 13.74 15.60
C ALA A 423 -31.11 13.12 15.20
N SER A 424 -31.75 13.58 14.12
CA SER A 424 -33.18 13.35 13.88
C SER A 424 -33.51 12.03 13.19
N SER A 425 -32.72 11.60 12.20
CA SER A 425 -33.03 10.38 11.43
C SER A 425 -31.80 9.69 10.91
N ALA A 426 -30.89 10.40 10.25
CA ALA A 426 -29.72 9.79 9.64
C ALA A 426 -28.84 9.08 10.69
N GLY A 427 -28.57 9.70 11.85
CA GLY A 427 -27.80 9.07 12.92
C GLY A 427 -28.47 7.79 13.45
N ILE A 428 -29.78 7.85 13.72
CA ILE A 428 -30.54 6.70 14.22
C ILE A 428 -30.66 5.60 13.14
N ASP A 429 -30.82 5.96 11.87
CA ASP A 429 -30.86 5.04 10.73
C ASP A 429 -29.51 4.35 10.52
N TRP A 430 -28.40 5.09 10.61
CA TRP A 430 -27.05 4.52 10.55
C TRP A 430 -26.76 3.61 11.74
N GLU A 431 -27.14 3.99 12.95
CA GLU A 431 -27.04 3.12 14.13
C GLU A 431 -27.90 1.85 13.99
N ARG A 432 -29.13 1.97 13.49
CA ARG A 432 -30.00 0.82 13.22
C ARG A 432 -29.39 -0.09 12.14
N LYS A 433 -28.79 0.48 11.09
CA LYS A 433 -28.10 -0.28 10.05
C LYS A 433 -26.89 -1.03 10.59
N ILE A 434 -26.07 -0.38 11.43
CA ILE A 434 -24.92 -1.01 12.10
C ILE A 434 -25.39 -2.14 13.03
N LYS A 435 -26.45 -1.92 13.82
CA LYS A 435 -27.03 -2.95 14.70
C LYS A 435 -27.59 -4.14 13.91
N ALA A 436 -28.27 -3.88 12.78
CA ALA A 436 -28.80 -4.92 11.91
C ALA A 436 -27.69 -5.76 11.27
N GLU A 437 -26.60 -5.12 10.82
CA GLU A 437 -25.42 -5.81 10.28
C GLU A 437 -24.75 -6.70 11.33
N ARG A 438 -24.58 -6.16 12.55
CA ARG A 438 -24.03 -6.92 13.68
C ARG A 438 -24.88 -8.14 14.00
N GLN A 439 -26.20 -8.00 14.07
CA GLN A 439 -27.09 -9.12 14.31
C GLN A 439 -27.05 -10.16 13.17
N ARG A 440 -26.87 -9.73 11.91
CA ARG A 440 -26.70 -10.66 10.78
C ARG A 440 -25.42 -11.48 10.94
N ALA A 441 -24.30 -10.83 11.22
CA ALA A 441 -23.04 -11.53 11.49
C ALA A 441 -23.14 -12.49 12.70
N GLU A 442 -23.88 -12.12 13.75
CA GLU A 442 -24.11 -13.00 14.91
C GLU A 442 -24.97 -14.23 14.56
N ARG A 443 -25.95 -14.11 13.65
CA ARG A 443 -26.75 -15.23 13.13
C ARG A 443 -25.92 -16.16 12.25
N GLU A 444 -25.16 -15.62 11.30
CA GLU A 444 -24.26 -16.39 10.44
C GLU A 444 -23.23 -17.17 11.29
N ALA A 445 -22.68 -16.54 12.33
CA ALA A 445 -21.79 -17.22 13.28
C ALA A 445 -22.51 -18.34 14.06
N ALA A 446 -23.79 -18.18 14.40
CA ALA A 446 -24.59 -19.23 15.03
C ALA A 446 -24.91 -20.38 14.07
N GLU A 447 -25.24 -20.09 12.82
CA GLU A 447 -25.48 -21.08 11.75
C GLU A 447 -24.21 -21.88 11.45
N HIS A 448 -23.05 -21.24 11.40
CA HIS A 448 -21.77 -21.95 11.28
C HIS A 448 -21.52 -22.87 12.48
N ARG A 449 -21.81 -22.42 13.70
CA ARG A 449 -21.73 -23.30 14.90
C ARG A 449 -22.70 -24.48 14.82
N MET A 450 -23.94 -24.27 14.38
CA MET A 450 -24.92 -25.34 14.19
C MET A 450 -24.49 -26.32 13.10
N SER A 451 -23.90 -25.81 12.02
CA SER A 451 -23.38 -26.62 10.92
C SER A 451 -22.18 -27.46 11.37
N LEU A 452 -21.26 -26.88 12.15
CA LEU A 452 -20.15 -27.62 12.75
C LEU A 452 -20.67 -28.71 13.69
N ASN A 453 -21.64 -28.42 14.56
CA ASN A 453 -22.24 -29.41 15.44
C ASN A 453 -22.98 -30.52 14.64
N ALA A 454 -23.68 -30.17 13.55
CA ALA A 454 -24.34 -31.14 12.68
C ALA A 454 -23.32 -32.05 11.98
N LEU A 455 -22.19 -31.49 11.51
CA LEU A 455 -21.10 -32.26 10.93
C LEU A 455 -20.43 -33.17 11.97
N GLU A 456 -20.25 -32.71 13.21
CA GLU A 456 -19.74 -33.54 14.30
C GLU A 456 -20.70 -34.68 14.64
N ASN A 457 -22.01 -34.43 14.68
CA ASN A 457 -23.02 -35.46 14.89
C ASN A 457 -23.05 -36.49 13.74
N LEU A 458 -23.02 -36.03 12.49
CA LEU A 458 -22.95 -36.91 11.32
C LEU A 458 -21.65 -37.71 11.27
N ARG A 459 -20.53 -37.14 11.73
CA ARG A 459 -19.26 -37.87 11.89
C ARG A 459 -19.42 -38.98 12.93
N GLN A 460 -20.02 -38.68 14.09
CA GLN A 460 -20.28 -39.68 15.13
C GLN A 460 -21.25 -40.77 14.65
N GLU A 461 -22.28 -40.41 13.90
CA GLU A 461 -23.24 -41.37 13.33
C GLU A 461 -22.61 -42.24 12.26
N ASN A 462 -21.77 -41.69 11.37
CA ASN A 462 -20.99 -42.48 10.41
C ASN A 462 -20.02 -43.43 11.11
N CYS A 463 -19.39 -43.01 12.21
CA CYS A 463 -18.59 -43.92 13.02
C CYS A 463 -19.45 -45.08 13.56
N ARG A 464 -20.62 -44.79 14.14
CA ARG A 464 -21.56 -45.82 14.64
C ARG A 464 -22.08 -46.75 13.54
N LEU A 465 -22.39 -46.23 12.36
CA LEU A 465 -22.83 -47.02 11.21
C LEU A 465 -21.70 -47.89 10.67
N SER A 466 -20.47 -47.38 10.61
CA SER A 466 -19.29 -48.16 10.22
C SER A 466 -19.07 -49.33 11.19
N GLU A 467 -19.25 -49.09 12.50
CA GLU A 467 -19.21 -50.14 13.53
C GLU A 467 -20.37 -51.15 13.36
N LEU A 468 -21.60 -50.68 13.06
CA LEU A 468 -22.77 -51.55 12.87
C LEU A 468 -22.67 -52.40 11.59
N LEU A 469 -22.22 -51.83 10.48
CA LEU A 469 -21.97 -52.54 9.21
C LEU A 469 -20.91 -53.63 9.39
N GLN A 470 -19.86 -53.34 10.16
CA GLN A 470 -18.83 -54.33 10.49
C GLN A 470 -19.38 -55.50 11.32
N THR A 471 -20.49 -55.31 12.05
CA THR A 471 -21.13 -56.35 12.87
C THR A 471 -22.29 -57.08 12.17
N GLN A 472 -22.98 -56.45 11.20
CA GLN A 472 -24.21 -57.01 10.61
C GLN A 472 -24.06 -57.72 9.26
N GLU A 473 -23.05 -57.46 8.43
CA GLU A 473 -22.94 -58.13 7.11
C GLU A 473 -21.56 -58.79 6.87
N PRO A 474 -21.20 -59.84 7.66
CA PRO A 474 -19.99 -60.62 7.44
C PRO A 474 -20.00 -61.39 6.10
N ASP A 475 -21.18 -61.79 5.60
CA ASP A 475 -21.28 -62.60 4.37
C ASP A 475 -20.94 -61.83 3.10
N VAL A 476 -21.31 -60.55 3.00
CA VAL A 476 -20.99 -59.71 1.82
C VAL A 476 -19.49 -59.37 1.80
N ALA A 477 -18.91 -59.05 2.96
CA ALA A 477 -17.47 -58.83 3.09
C ALA A 477 -16.68 -60.11 2.75
N GLN A 478 -17.16 -61.28 3.21
CA GLN A 478 -16.53 -62.56 2.90
C GLN A 478 -16.66 -62.93 1.41
N ALA A 479 -17.81 -62.69 0.79
CA ALA A 479 -18.02 -62.91 -0.65
C ALA A 479 -17.10 -62.05 -1.51
N LEU A 480 -16.93 -60.77 -1.16
CA LEU A 480 -16.02 -59.86 -1.85
C LEU A 480 -14.56 -60.31 -1.71
N VAL A 481 -14.13 -60.71 -0.52
CA VAL A 481 -12.78 -61.26 -0.28
C VAL A 481 -12.56 -62.55 -1.08
N ASN A 482 -13.57 -63.43 -1.15
CA ASN A 482 -13.48 -64.68 -1.92
C ASN A 482 -13.34 -64.40 -3.43
N LEU A 483 -14.10 -63.43 -3.97
CA LEU A 483 -14.02 -63.01 -5.38
C LEU A 483 -12.66 -62.37 -5.71
N GLU A 484 -12.13 -61.51 -4.84
CA GLU A 484 -10.80 -60.93 -5.01
C GLU A 484 -9.70 -62.00 -5.02
N GLN A 485 -9.78 -62.98 -4.11
CA GLN A 485 -8.82 -64.08 -4.07
C GLN A 485 -8.91 -64.98 -5.32
N ALA A 486 -10.12 -65.27 -5.79
CA ALA A 486 -10.34 -66.02 -7.02
C ALA A 486 -9.75 -65.28 -8.23
N ASN A 487 -10.01 -63.97 -8.36
CA ASN A 487 -9.43 -63.16 -9.43
C ASN A 487 -7.90 -63.12 -9.40
N GLN A 488 -7.30 -62.98 -8.22
CA GLN A 488 -5.83 -63.02 -8.09
C GLN A 488 -5.23 -64.39 -8.42
N ARG A 489 -5.98 -65.49 -8.19
CA ARG A 489 -5.56 -66.84 -8.61
C ARG A 489 -5.61 -66.97 -10.13
N LEU A 490 -6.73 -66.56 -10.73
CA LEU A 490 -6.91 -66.57 -12.18
C LEU A 490 -5.86 -65.71 -12.89
N GLN A 491 -5.52 -64.53 -12.37
CA GLN A 491 -4.45 -63.69 -12.94
C GLN A 491 -3.07 -64.38 -12.90
N ARG A 492 -2.75 -65.10 -11.82
CA ARG A 492 -1.49 -65.85 -11.71
C ARG A 492 -1.47 -67.06 -12.64
N GLU A 493 -2.58 -67.78 -12.76
CA GLU A 493 -2.71 -68.90 -13.68
C GLU A 493 -2.65 -68.44 -15.14
N LEU A 494 -3.22 -67.28 -15.45
CA LEU A 494 -3.10 -66.64 -16.76
C LEU A 494 -1.65 -66.33 -17.10
N LEU A 495 -0.90 -65.70 -16.18
CA LEU A 495 0.53 -65.41 -16.41
C LEU A 495 1.36 -66.69 -16.58
N GLN A 496 1.13 -67.70 -15.74
CA GLN A 496 1.84 -68.98 -15.86
C GLN A 496 1.50 -69.74 -17.14
N THR A 497 0.25 -69.66 -17.61
CA THR A 497 -0.15 -70.27 -18.88
C THR A 497 0.41 -69.51 -20.07
N GLN A 498 0.48 -68.17 -20.00
CA GLN A 498 1.18 -67.34 -20.98
C GLN A 498 2.66 -67.69 -21.07
N GLU A 499 3.38 -67.76 -19.95
CA GLU A 499 4.81 -68.15 -19.92
C GLU A 499 5.04 -69.57 -20.49
N LYS A 500 4.15 -70.52 -20.16
CA LYS A 500 4.21 -71.89 -20.71
C LYS A 500 3.94 -71.91 -22.22
N LEU A 501 2.97 -71.13 -22.69
CA LEU A 501 2.66 -71.02 -24.11
C LEU A 501 3.80 -70.37 -24.87
N GLU A 502 4.42 -69.32 -24.34
CA GLU A 502 5.62 -68.71 -24.91
C GLU A 502 6.79 -69.71 -25.02
N LEU A 503 7.04 -70.50 -23.97
CA LEU A 503 8.07 -71.55 -23.99
C LEU A 503 7.79 -72.66 -25.03
N ILE A 504 6.51 -73.03 -25.22
CA ILE A 504 6.12 -74.01 -26.24
C ILE A 504 6.21 -73.41 -27.64
N ALA A 505 5.78 -72.16 -27.81
CA ALA A 505 5.87 -71.44 -29.07
C ALA A 505 7.32 -71.30 -29.53
N GLN A 506 8.23 -70.85 -28.64
CA GLN A 506 9.66 -70.77 -28.93
C GLN A 506 10.27 -72.14 -29.32
N ARG A 507 9.85 -73.22 -28.63
CA ARG A 507 10.27 -74.57 -29.01
C ARG A 507 9.77 -74.97 -30.40
N ARG A 508 8.50 -74.72 -30.70
CA ARG A 508 7.92 -74.99 -32.02
C ARG A 508 8.55 -74.16 -33.13
N GLU A 509 8.84 -72.89 -32.88
CA GLU A 509 9.57 -72.04 -33.81
C GLU A 509 10.96 -72.59 -34.09
N SER A 510 11.70 -73.04 -33.06
CA SER A 510 13.00 -73.67 -33.25
C SER A 510 12.93 -75.01 -34.02
N GLU A 511 11.89 -75.82 -33.79
CA GLU A 511 11.65 -77.07 -34.53
C GLU A 511 11.31 -76.81 -36.00
N ILE A 512 10.44 -75.82 -36.27
CA ILE A 512 10.08 -75.43 -37.64
C ILE A 512 11.31 -74.86 -38.35
N GLN A 513 12.09 -74.01 -37.69
CA GLN A 513 13.31 -73.45 -38.27
C GLN A 513 14.30 -74.56 -38.65
N ASN A 514 14.53 -75.52 -37.76
CA ASN A 514 15.39 -76.68 -38.05
C ASN A 514 14.84 -77.53 -39.20
N ALA A 515 13.53 -77.73 -39.29
CA ALA A 515 12.91 -78.46 -40.38
C ALA A 515 13.02 -77.71 -41.72
N VAL A 516 12.82 -76.40 -41.72
CA VAL A 516 13.00 -75.53 -42.89
C VAL A 516 14.45 -75.55 -43.36
N ASP A 517 15.42 -75.49 -42.44
CA ASP A 517 16.84 -75.56 -42.76
C ASP A 517 17.20 -76.93 -43.36
N SER A 518 16.65 -78.03 -42.82
CA SER A 518 16.83 -79.38 -43.35
C SER A 518 16.23 -79.54 -44.75
N ILE A 519 14.99 -79.08 -44.98
CA ILE A 519 14.34 -79.15 -46.30
C ILE A 519 15.08 -78.27 -47.30
N SER A 520 15.54 -77.09 -46.89
CA SER A 520 16.32 -76.20 -47.75
C SER A 520 17.63 -76.85 -48.18
N GLN A 521 18.33 -77.53 -47.26
CA GLN A 521 19.53 -78.31 -47.59
C GLN A 521 19.22 -79.50 -48.52
N GLU A 522 18.12 -80.23 -48.27
CA GLU A 522 17.71 -81.34 -49.14
C GLU A 522 17.33 -80.88 -50.55
N LEU A 523 16.61 -79.76 -50.67
CA LEU A 523 16.23 -79.18 -51.95
C LEU A 523 17.46 -78.73 -52.74
N LEU A 524 18.42 -78.09 -52.07
CA LEU A 524 19.67 -77.65 -52.67
C LEU A 524 20.47 -78.86 -53.18
N ASN A 525 20.56 -79.94 -52.39
CA ASN A 525 21.17 -81.19 -52.81
C ASN A 525 20.44 -81.84 -54.02
N LYS A 526 19.10 -81.81 -54.06
CA LYS A 526 18.33 -82.33 -55.19
C LYS A 526 18.54 -81.50 -56.46
N GLN A 527 18.55 -80.17 -56.36
CA GLN A 527 18.84 -79.29 -57.49
C GLN A 527 20.26 -79.52 -58.04
N GLU A 528 21.25 -79.70 -57.17
CA GLU A 528 22.60 -80.08 -57.58
C GLU A 528 22.68 -81.44 -58.27
N GLN A 529 21.83 -82.40 -57.87
CA GLN A 529 21.72 -83.70 -58.54
C GLN A 529 21.03 -83.60 -59.89
N GLU A 530 19.92 -82.84 -60.00
CA GLU A 530 19.22 -82.62 -61.26
C GLU A 530 20.09 -81.89 -62.28
N LEU A 531 20.85 -80.87 -61.84
CA LEU A 531 21.84 -80.20 -62.69
C LEU A 531 22.90 -81.18 -63.20
N ARG A 532 23.38 -82.10 -62.36
CA ARG A 532 24.30 -83.17 -62.80
C ARG A 532 23.67 -84.09 -63.85
N ILE A 533 22.43 -84.55 -63.62
CA ILE A 533 21.72 -85.44 -64.56
C ILE A 533 21.42 -84.72 -65.88
N MET A 534 21.00 -83.45 -65.85
CA MET A 534 20.76 -82.69 -67.07
C MET A 534 22.05 -82.44 -67.85
N GLN A 535 23.17 -82.14 -67.18
CA GLN A 535 24.47 -82.04 -67.82
C GLN A 535 24.90 -83.36 -68.48
N GLU A 536 24.60 -84.51 -67.86
CA GLU A 536 24.83 -85.82 -68.46
C GLU A 536 23.91 -86.10 -69.65
N ARG A 537 22.61 -85.78 -69.54
CA ARG A 537 21.66 -85.93 -70.65
C ARG A 537 21.99 -85.03 -71.84
N LEU A 538 22.39 -83.78 -71.59
CA LEU A 538 22.84 -82.89 -72.66
C LEU A 538 24.05 -83.46 -73.38
N LYS A 539 25.01 -84.06 -72.65
CA LYS A 539 26.13 -84.78 -73.28
C LYS A 539 25.66 -85.97 -74.13
N VAL A 540 24.63 -86.71 -73.70
CA VAL A 540 24.06 -87.83 -74.48
C VAL A 540 23.32 -87.32 -75.72
N TYR A 541 22.48 -86.30 -75.59
CA TYR A 541 21.78 -85.73 -76.74
C TYR A 541 22.72 -85.06 -77.73
N GLU A 542 23.80 -84.43 -77.28
CA GLU A 542 24.85 -83.94 -78.17
C GLU A 542 25.49 -85.09 -78.96
N GLN A 543 25.69 -86.26 -78.33
CA GLN A 543 26.16 -87.46 -79.01
C GLN A 543 25.12 -88.04 -79.98
N GLU A 544 23.83 -88.07 -79.60
CA GLU A 544 22.74 -88.59 -80.46
C GLU A 544 22.40 -87.67 -81.62
N MET A 545 22.40 -86.36 -81.45
CA MET A 545 22.23 -85.42 -82.56
C MET A 545 23.34 -85.55 -83.59
N GLN A 546 24.57 -85.83 -83.14
CA GLN A 546 25.68 -86.19 -84.02
C GLN A 546 25.41 -87.51 -84.75
N THR A 547 24.71 -88.48 -84.15
CA THR A 547 24.36 -89.76 -84.80
C THR A 547 23.15 -89.66 -85.75
N PHE A 548 22.08 -88.96 -85.38
CA PHE A 548 20.87 -88.79 -86.20
C PHE A 548 21.11 -87.90 -87.42
N ARG A 549 21.95 -86.86 -87.30
CA ARG A 549 22.38 -86.09 -88.47
C ARG A 549 23.12 -86.97 -89.47
N SER A 550 23.74 -88.07 -89.02
CA SER A 550 24.33 -89.07 -89.90
C SER A 550 23.30 -90.04 -90.50
N GLN A 551 22.07 -90.13 -89.97
CA GLN A 551 21.04 -91.11 -90.39
C GLN A 551 19.89 -90.51 -91.24
N GLN A 552 19.47 -89.26 -91.00
CA GLN A 552 18.36 -88.64 -91.75
C GLN A 552 18.69 -88.27 -93.20
N ASP A 553 19.97 -88.22 -93.56
CA ASP A 553 20.38 -88.13 -94.96
C ASP A 553 19.97 -89.40 -95.78
N ALA A 554 19.35 -90.43 -95.17
CA ALA A 554 19.05 -91.71 -95.82
C ALA A 554 17.57 -92.08 -96.15
N ALA A 555 16.51 -91.41 -95.65
CA ALA A 555 15.12 -91.91 -95.89
C ALA A 555 13.97 -90.87 -95.88
N SER A 556 13.38 -90.63 -97.06
CA SER A 556 12.12 -89.89 -97.29
C SER A 556 11.13 -90.77 -98.09
N SER A 557 9.98 -91.18 -97.51
CA SER A 557 8.68 -91.49 -98.17
C SER A 557 7.60 -92.10 -97.23
N GLY A 558 6.51 -91.37 -96.91
CA GLY A 558 5.10 -91.84 -96.95
C GLY A 558 4.32 -92.37 -95.70
N SER A 559 3.17 -91.72 -95.41
CA SER A 559 1.92 -92.13 -94.68
C SER A 559 1.85 -92.04 -93.13
N SER A 560 0.68 -92.07 -92.44
CA SER A 560 -0.54 -91.24 -92.42
C SER A 560 -1.38 -91.57 -91.14
N LEU A 561 -1.84 -90.53 -90.42
CA LEU A 561 -3.01 -90.36 -89.50
C LEU A 561 -3.28 -91.23 -88.23
N GLU A 562 -3.12 -90.55 -87.08
CA GLU A 562 -4.03 -90.33 -85.92
C GLU A 562 -5.19 -91.32 -85.58
N SER A 563 -5.10 -91.99 -84.41
CA SER A 563 -6.24 -92.39 -83.52
C SER A 563 -5.78 -93.14 -82.22
N ILE A 564 -5.13 -92.48 -81.24
CA ILE A 564 -4.89 -93.05 -79.88
C ILE A 564 -5.05 -92.01 -78.76
N PHE A 565 -6.13 -91.23 -78.76
CA PHE A 565 -6.44 -90.32 -77.65
C PHE A 565 -7.84 -90.66 -77.10
N SER A 566 -7.95 -91.59 -76.12
CA SER A 566 -9.16 -91.69 -75.25
C SER A 566 -9.19 -92.70 -74.07
N GLU A 567 -8.18 -93.52 -73.74
CA GLU A 567 -8.30 -94.47 -72.60
C GLU A 567 -7.08 -94.52 -71.67
N VAL A 568 -6.99 -93.61 -70.67
CA VAL A 568 -6.43 -93.89 -69.32
C VAL A 568 -7.07 -92.89 -68.33
N TRP A 569 -8.33 -93.10 -67.94
CA TRP A 569 -9.01 -92.41 -66.83
C TRP A 569 -9.75 -93.47 -65.97
N LYS A 570 -9.05 -94.07 -65.00
CA LYS A 570 -9.62 -94.75 -63.81
C LYS A 570 -8.49 -95.29 -62.92
N GLU A 571 -8.10 -94.56 -61.87
CA GLU A 571 -7.66 -95.21 -60.62
C GLU A 571 -7.81 -94.28 -59.40
N GLN A 572 -8.56 -94.80 -58.42
CA GLN A 572 -8.68 -94.51 -56.99
C GLN A 572 -7.80 -93.37 -56.43
N ALA A 573 -8.38 -92.34 -55.81
CA ALA A 573 -9.05 -92.38 -54.51
C ALA A 573 -8.21 -92.99 -53.37
N THR A 574 -7.11 -92.32 -53.00
CA THR A 574 -6.61 -92.29 -51.63
C THR A 574 -6.55 -90.84 -51.17
N GLY A 575 -7.46 -90.48 -50.27
CA GLY A 575 -7.48 -89.17 -49.63
C GLY A 575 -6.45 -89.09 -48.50
N SER A 576 -5.83 -87.92 -48.35
CA SER A 576 -5.93 -87.19 -47.08
C SER A 576 -5.71 -85.68 -47.33
N PRO A 577 -6.46 -84.81 -46.64
CA PRO A 577 -6.61 -83.41 -47.00
C PRO A 577 -5.76 -82.50 -46.10
N ILE A 578 -5.13 -81.48 -46.66
CA ILE A 578 -4.73 -80.29 -45.89
C ILE A 578 -5.29 -79.07 -46.61
N SER A 579 -6.23 -78.45 -45.91
CA SER A 579 -7.10 -77.37 -46.32
C SER A 579 -6.34 -76.11 -46.70
N ALA A 580 -6.63 -75.61 -47.90
CA ALA A 580 -6.46 -74.20 -48.25
C ALA A 580 -7.59 -73.41 -47.56
N ALA A 581 -7.27 -72.74 -46.46
CA ALA A 581 -8.11 -71.69 -45.90
C ALA A 581 -7.88 -70.42 -46.74
N SER A 582 -8.83 -70.16 -47.64
CA SER A 582 -9.04 -68.86 -48.26
C SER A 582 -9.64 -67.94 -47.19
N VAL A 583 -8.85 -67.01 -46.65
CA VAL A 583 -9.39 -65.81 -45.98
C VAL A 583 -9.33 -64.68 -46.99
N ASP A 584 -10.54 -64.25 -47.33
CA ASP A 584 -10.90 -63.19 -48.23
C ASP A 584 -10.84 -61.83 -47.50
N SER A 585 -10.32 -60.82 -48.20
CA SER A 585 -10.68 -59.40 -48.21
C SER A 585 -10.57 -58.44 -46.99
N ALA A 586 -9.99 -57.26 -47.32
CA ALA A 586 -10.24 -55.87 -46.88
C ALA A 586 -9.88 -55.49 -45.41
N ILE A 587 -8.94 -54.59 -45.08
CA ILE A 587 -8.59 -53.21 -45.51
C ILE A 587 -9.75 -52.19 -45.35
N GLU A 588 -9.57 -51.34 -44.32
CA GLU A 588 -10.07 -49.96 -44.07
C GLU A 588 -11.51 -49.71 -43.54
N PRO A 589 -11.78 -48.54 -42.88
CA PRO A 589 -11.30 -48.17 -41.54
C PRO A 589 -12.44 -47.71 -40.60
N VAL A 590 -12.20 -47.65 -39.28
CA VAL A 590 -13.08 -46.92 -38.34
C VAL A 590 -12.21 -46.06 -37.43
N GLU A 591 -12.28 -44.75 -37.69
CA GLU A 591 -11.96 -43.68 -36.75
C GLU A 591 -12.82 -43.83 -35.49
N ASP A 592 -12.22 -43.79 -34.29
CA ASP A 592 -12.57 -42.74 -33.33
C ASP A 592 -11.62 -42.65 -32.10
N LEU A 593 -11.27 -41.39 -31.83
CA LEU A 593 -10.92 -40.75 -30.55
C LEU A 593 -9.67 -41.15 -29.73
N ALA A 594 -8.56 -40.49 -30.12
CA ALA A 594 -7.81 -39.52 -29.30
C ALA A 594 -7.68 -39.73 -27.78
N SER A 595 -6.44 -39.99 -27.32
CA SER A 595 -5.69 -39.11 -26.39
C SER A 595 -4.43 -39.82 -25.88
N SER A 596 -3.33 -39.74 -26.63
CA SER A 596 -1.96 -39.98 -26.12
C SER A 596 -0.92 -39.41 -27.09
N LEU A 597 -0.55 -38.16 -26.84
CA LEU A 597 0.68 -37.49 -27.28
C LEU A 597 1.16 -36.69 -26.05
N PRO A 598 2.42 -36.22 -25.93
CA PRO A 598 3.57 -36.38 -26.83
C PRO A 598 4.94 -36.58 -26.12
N VAL A 599 5.95 -37.15 -26.80
CA VAL A 599 7.36 -36.69 -26.71
C VAL A 599 8.07 -36.96 -28.05
N PRO A 600 8.44 -35.92 -28.83
CA PRO A 600 9.36 -36.06 -29.95
C PRO A 600 10.70 -35.29 -29.73
N PRO A 601 11.76 -35.60 -30.50
CA PRO A 601 13.15 -35.35 -30.12
C PRO A 601 13.77 -34.05 -30.67
N THR A 602 14.65 -33.48 -29.84
CA THR A 602 15.87 -32.69 -30.14
C THR A 602 15.94 -31.91 -31.46
N SER A 603 15.27 -30.75 -31.49
CA SER A 603 15.63 -29.65 -32.39
C SER A 603 16.79 -28.82 -31.80
N PRO A 604 17.72 -28.26 -32.62
CA PRO A 604 18.82 -27.41 -32.15
C PRO A 604 18.37 -26.26 -31.24
N ALA A 605 17.15 -25.75 -31.44
CA ALA A 605 16.55 -24.72 -30.59
C ALA A 605 16.34 -25.21 -29.14
N ASN A 606 15.92 -26.46 -28.95
CA ASN A 606 15.79 -27.05 -27.61
C ASN A 606 17.17 -27.25 -26.97
N ALA A 607 18.19 -27.61 -27.74
CA ALA A 607 19.55 -27.75 -27.21
C ALA A 607 20.13 -26.40 -26.75
N VAL A 608 19.90 -25.31 -27.50
CA VAL A 608 20.29 -23.96 -27.09
C VAL A 608 19.51 -23.50 -25.87
N ALA A 609 18.18 -23.72 -25.84
CA ALA A 609 17.34 -23.36 -24.69
C ALA A 609 17.73 -24.15 -23.43
N SER A 610 18.05 -25.44 -23.54
CA SER A 610 18.54 -26.25 -22.42
C SER A 610 19.92 -25.81 -21.93
N ARG A 611 20.83 -25.40 -22.83
CA ARG A 611 22.13 -24.83 -22.43
C ARG A 611 21.96 -23.50 -21.72
N PHE A 612 21.12 -22.60 -22.24
CA PHE A 612 20.84 -21.32 -21.61
C PHE A 612 20.20 -21.51 -20.22
N LEU A 613 19.24 -22.44 -20.10
CA LEU A 613 18.63 -22.77 -18.81
C LEU A 613 19.66 -23.29 -17.81
N GLN A 614 20.55 -24.19 -18.25
CA GLN A 614 21.62 -24.74 -17.40
C GLN A 614 22.64 -23.67 -16.98
N GLU A 615 23.02 -22.76 -17.88
CA GLU A 615 23.88 -21.61 -17.58
C GLU A 615 23.21 -20.65 -16.60
N GLU A 616 21.90 -20.43 -16.71
CA GLU A 616 21.15 -19.55 -15.81
C GLU A 616 20.88 -20.20 -14.44
N GLU A 617 20.70 -21.53 -14.39
CA GLU A 617 20.68 -22.31 -13.15
C GLU A 617 22.04 -22.27 -12.44
N GLN A 618 23.16 -22.31 -13.18
CA GLN A 618 24.50 -22.14 -12.62
C GLN A 618 24.73 -20.72 -12.12
N ARG A 619 24.36 -19.69 -12.89
CA ARG A 619 24.47 -18.28 -12.48
C ARG A 619 23.64 -17.96 -11.25
N SER A 620 22.41 -18.49 -11.18
CA SER A 620 21.55 -18.31 -10.02
C SER A 620 22.11 -19.04 -8.79
N HIS A 621 22.69 -20.23 -8.95
CA HIS A 621 23.42 -20.92 -7.87
C HIS A 621 24.64 -20.15 -7.38
N GLU A 622 25.47 -19.61 -8.29
CA GLU A 622 26.63 -18.79 -7.91
C GLU A 622 26.21 -17.51 -7.20
N LEU A 623 25.14 -16.85 -7.67
CA LEU A 623 24.60 -15.65 -7.04
C LEU A 623 24.09 -15.95 -5.63
N LEU A 624 23.37 -17.06 -5.45
CA LEU A 624 22.93 -17.56 -4.15
C LEU A 624 24.11 -17.86 -3.22
N GLN A 625 25.18 -18.50 -3.73
CA GLN A 625 26.39 -18.76 -2.94
C GLN A 625 27.09 -17.46 -2.52
N ARG A 626 27.22 -16.47 -3.41
CA ARG A 626 27.79 -15.15 -3.08
C ARG A 626 26.94 -14.41 -2.04
N LEU A 627 25.61 -14.44 -2.18
CA LEU A 627 24.69 -13.85 -1.21
C LEU A 627 24.79 -14.53 0.16
N ASN A 628 24.83 -15.85 0.19
CA ASN A 628 24.98 -16.60 1.45
C ASN A 628 26.32 -16.33 2.13
N ALA A 629 27.42 -16.28 1.36
CA ALA A 629 28.73 -15.91 1.90
C ALA A 629 28.73 -14.49 2.48
N HIS A 630 28.13 -13.52 1.78
CA HIS A 630 28.04 -12.15 2.26
C HIS A 630 27.16 -11.98 3.50
N ILE A 631 26.05 -12.72 3.58
CA ILE A 631 25.21 -12.77 4.79
C ILE A 631 26.01 -13.33 5.98
N GLU A 632 26.85 -14.35 5.75
CA GLU A 632 27.67 -14.94 6.80
C GLU A 632 28.80 -14.00 7.24
N GLU A 633 29.44 -13.28 6.32
CA GLU A 633 30.39 -12.21 6.64
C GLU A 633 29.74 -11.10 7.47
N LEU A 634 28.54 -10.64 7.09
CA LEU A 634 27.77 -9.65 7.84
C LEU A 634 27.44 -10.13 9.25
N LYS A 635 27.06 -11.39 9.41
CA LYS A 635 26.83 -11.99 10.73
C LYS A 635 28.11 -12.01 11.55
N GLN A 636 29.24 -12.44 10.97
CA GLN A 636 30.52 -12.44 11.66
C GLN A 636 30.98 -11.03 12.04
N GLU A 637 30.81 -10.03 11.17
CA GLU A 637 31.15 -8.63 11.46
C GLU A 637 30.27 -8.08 12.59
N SER A 638 28.98 -8.41 12.58
CA SER A 638 28.06 -8.04 13.66
C SER A 638 28.45 -8.71 14.99
N GLN A 639 28.83 -9.99 14.95
CA GLN A 639 29.31 -10.76 16.10
C GLN A 639 30.59 -10.15 16.66
N ARG A 640 31.60 -9.85 15.81
CA ARG A 640 32.85 -9.18 16.20
C ARG A 640 32.59 -7.82 16.81
N THR A 641 31.65 -7.06 16.24
CA THR A 641 31.26 -5.75 16.77
C THR A 641 30.66 -5.88 18.17
N VAL A 642 29.75 -6.84 18.37
CA VAL A 642 29.18 -7.16 19.68
C VAL A 642 30.26 -7.62 20.67
N GLU A 643 31.18 -8.48 20.25
CA GLU A 643 32.32 -8.95 21.07
C GLU A 643 33.25 -7.79 21.47
N HIS A 644 33.57 -6.88 20.54
CA HIS A 644 34.37 -5.69 20.80
C HIS A 644 33.75 -4.77 21.86
N PHE A 645 32.42 -4.59 21.83
CA PHE A 645 31.72 -3.78 22.84
C PHE A 645 31.43 -4.51 24.15
N THR A 646 31.49 -5.85 24.18
CA THR A 646 31.27 -6.65 25.39
C THR A 646 32.56 -6.94 26.15
N GLN A 647 33.72 -7.00 25.49
CA GLN A 647 35.03 -7.23 26.13
C GLN A 647 35.74 -5.96 26.63
N ALA A 648 35.24 -4.75 26.32
CA ALA A 648 35.84 -3.49 26.79
C ALA A 648 35.47 -3.12 28.25
N ARG A 649 35.27 -4.10 29.12
CA ARG A 649 35.14 -3.96 30.58
C ARG A 649 36.19 -4.81 31.26
#